data_AF-A0A966R639-F1
#
_entry.id   AF-A0A966R639-F1
#
_cell.length_a   1.000
_cell.length_b   1.000
_cell.length_c   1.000
_cell.angle_alpha   90.00
_cell.angle_beta   90.00
_cell.angle_gamma   90.00
#
_symmetry.space_group_name_H-M   'P 1'
#
loop_
_entity.id
_entity.type
_entity.pdbx_description
1 polymer ?
#
loop_
_entity_poly.entity_id
_entity_poly.type
_entity_poly.pdbx_seq_one_letter_code
_entity_poly.pdbx_strand_id
1 'polypeptide(L)'
;MWTVYGYINKTDPSKRTYLMCPELWCDRDNLPLLREEFAGTEGRGFTKPPNTCPFCGGRAIAKLDTPEPGESVIVRTPKESTGKYHSFIGTVTRTKHPDGYELPCCDTTPRLLKKYMKRAYEGKIVYGQELPDEDDEIAAAAGAAGAEVIPELEAGVPEAAGVTADEPTVGYAAKLGSMTTQYILSSDKSLEAGKIGLLPPLLDTFFGQNSQRSVEMRGIRPTFADGATLFVRVGVDVQLQAPGRNLFAGLAPLLGKDSAEQVQRAILEREQPLIRAFESANYGTLLHEFAARSQLTEMEINGSLAAFAATAGATLNDASRPHILRLYRAMNAYLKYIGSVRQPKQLRHIEHILAQPGVITPRGLLLITLEQHGDRIEVVCPAFGVPPASVFGEVPIAFMWHDRRDDTWEPLVLYNGTKQAVLLFSERATEVPPALRSSVAKWIRDWRAGCGRPAPPPHVWTPERDSAGLPRLSSLIVDTNTQALVRERSNRVAGVLWGATEHPLFVPCLDDGNLALKLPRVYEVTMIPPASLAAYLAGYATLATSYPALRPAQLLTRITDESTMMVVGIQLAIGTMIPVAPEPFNADTAPLPAQQLDAFPWERDALILRAPDASPSQLVALEESTASVEEQLAEAYQHVRLSFSFLLPRQPALLANIQGLIRKEMPLYEKRKRMDILLEPVIRTMILPEETTERRALSLLRVDCLSLDGDEAGCATAGACRWSGGRCLIHAPVRTGSGTNAVRVMTARLSDELLRYAARRRELFEQNIPEIREPRGVVRVGDELYLATRQNERATAVMDRLGFIGETQMTFPEELLRFEGAEAEVPAASNRLCHLSGPR
;
A
#
# COMPACT_ATOMS: atom_id res chain seq x y z
N MET A 1 -21.07 -5.35 -37.30
CA MET A 1 -20.94 -6.71 -36.73
C MET A 1 -19.64 -7.31 -37.27
N TRP A 2 -18.63 -7.53 -36.42
CA TRP A 2 -17.36 -8.15 -36.84
C TRP A 2 -17.34 -9.63 -36.49
N THR A 3 -16.57 -10.39 -37.26
CA THR A 3 -16.47 -11.85 -37.10
C THR A 3 -15.35 -12.18 -36.10
N VAL A 4 -15.66 -13.00 -35.09
CA VAL A 4 -14.68 -13.48 -34.10
C VAL A 4 -14.46 -14.98 -34.32
N TYR A 5 -13.20 -15.40 -34.48
CA TYR A 5 -12.84 -16.80 -34.64
C TYR A 5 -11.95 -17.26 -33.48
N GLY A 6 -12.30 -18.38 -32.85
CA GLY A 6 -11.40 -19.05 -31.91
C GLY A 6 -10.26 -19.73 -32.67
N TYR A 7 -9.03 -19.33 -32.38
CA TYR A 7 -7.79 -19.88 -32.92
C TYR A 7 -7.05 -20.64 -31.82
N ILE A 8 -6.67 -21.89 -32.10
CA ILE A 8 -5.80 -22.67 -31.22
C ILE A 8 -4.37 -22.47 -31.71
N ASN A 9 -3.50 -21.95 -30.84
CA ASN A 9 -2.11 -21.72 -31.18
C ASN A 9 -1.40 -23.07 -31.41
N LYS A 10 -0.69 -23.19 -32.55
CA LYS A 10 0.01 -24.44 -32.93
C LYS A 10 1.30 -24.68 -32.15
N THR A 11 2.00 -23.63 -31.71
CA THR A 11 3.21 -23.78 -30.89
C THR A 11 2.90 -24.03 -29.42
N ASP A 12 1.68 -23.71 -28.98
CA ASP A 12 1.19 -23.95 -27.62
C ASP A 12 -0.32 -24.23 -27.66
N PRO A 13 -0.73 -25.52 -27.80
CA PRO A 13 -2.13 -25.92 -27.92
C PRO A 13 -3.00 -25.55 -26.70
N SER A 14 -2.37 -25.19 -25.57
CA SER A 14 -3.06 -24.74 -24.36
C SER A 14 -3.54 -23.28 -24.46
N LYS A 15 -3.02 -22.50 -25.41
CA LYS A 15 -3.37 -21.09 -25.63
C LYS A 15 -4.38 -20.95 -26.76
N ARG A 16 -5.60 -20.52 -26.41
CA ARG A 16 -6.59 -20.03 -27.37
C ARG A 16 -6.43 -18.53 -27.56
N THR A 17 -6.32 -18.09 -28.81
CA THR A 17 -6.38 -16.69 -29.19
C THR A 17 -7.62 -16.44 -30.04
N TYR A 18 -8.16 -15.23 -29.99
CA TYR A 18 -9.30 -14.84 -30.80
C TYR A 18 -8.83 -13.92 -31.92
N LEU A 19 -9.12 -14.31 -33.16
CA LEU A 19 -8.88 -13.45 -34.31
C LEU A 19 -10.15 -12.62 -34.53
N MET A 20 -9.99 -11.31 -34.72
CA MET A 20 -11.07 -10.40 -35.02
C MET A 20 -10.62 -9.29 -36.00
N CYS A 21 -11.54 -8.82 -36.84
CA CYS A 21 -11.32 -7.73 -37.78
C CYS A 21 -12.28 -6.56 -37.49
N PRO A 22 -12.00 -5.76 -36.45
CA PRO A 22 -12.89 -4.69 -36.04
C PRO A 22 -12.74 -3.46 -36.93
N GLU A 23 -13.84 -2.71 -37.04
CA GLU A 23 -13.91 -1.43 -37.77
C GLU A 23 -13.23 -0.31 -36.99
N LEU A 24 -13.48 -0.26 -35.68
CA LEU A 24 -12.91 0.68 -34.73
C LEU A 24 -12.15 -0.10 -33.67
N TRP A 25 -10.89 0.25 -33.46
CA TRP A 25 -10.06 -0.35 -32.41
C TRP A 25 -9.53 0.76 -31.51
N CYS A 26 -9.82 0.68 -30.22
CA CYS A 26 -9.15 1.55 -29.27
C CYS A 26 -7.78 0.95 -28.96
N ASP A 27 -6.72 1.59 -29.42
CA ASP A 27 -5.35 1.17 -29.14
C ASP A 27 -5.03 1.29 -27.64
N ARG A 28 -5.49 2.38 -27.01
CA ARG A 28 -5.30 2.64 -25.58
C ARG A 28 -5.97 1.62 -24.66
N ASP A 29 -7.20 1.21 -24.98
CA ASP A 29 -7.94 0.23 -24.17
C ASP A 29 -7.75 -1.21 -24.69
N ASN A 30 -7.00 -1.37 -25.79
CA ASN A 30 -6.72 -2.63 -26.48
C ASN A 30 -7.99 -3.47 -26.73
N LEU A 31 -9.04 -2.83 -27.24
CA LEU A 31 -10.34 -3.47 -27.44
C LEU A 31 -11.10 -2.89 -28.65
N PRO A 32 -12.02 -3.66 -29.26
CA PRO A 32 -12.79 -3.20 -30.40
C PRO A 32 -14.00 -2.35 -29.95
N LEU A 33 -14.31 -1.27 -30.66
CA LEU A 33 -15.40 -0.32 -30.32
C LEU A 33 -16.62 -0.42 -31.24
N LEU A 34 -17.82 -0.49 -30.67
CA LEU A 34 -19.04 -0.45 -31.47
C LEU A 34 -19.23 0.94 -32.05
N ARG A 35 -19.66 1.02 -33.32
CA ARG A 35 -19.87 2.31 -34.01
C ARG A 35 -20.90 3.19 -33.29
N GLU A 36 -21.95 2.57 -32.75
CA GLU A 36 -23.00 3.25 -31.97
C GLU A 36 -22.43 3.83 -30.66
N GLU A 37 -21.63 3.06 -29.92
CA GLU A 37 -21.01 3.53 -28.67
C GLU A 37 -19.96 4.61 -28.95
N PHE A 38 -19.19 4.49 -30.04
CA PHE A 38 -18.21 5.50 -30.44
C PHE A 38 -18.88 6.82 -30.86
N ALA A 39 -19.97 6.76 -31.64
CA ALA A 39 -20.72 7.94 -32.07
C ALA A 39 -21.54 8.59 -30.95
N GLY A 40 -21.98 7.82 -29.95
CA GLY A 40 -22.78 8.30 -28.83
C GLY A 40 -22.05 9.26 -27.88
N THR A 41 -22.79 9.85 -26.94
CA THR A 41 -22.28 10.80 -25.94
C THR A 41 -22.15 10.20 -24.54
N GLU A 42 -22.51 8.93 -24.37
CA GLU A 42 -22.41 8.22 -23.11
C GLU A 42 -21.11 7.39 -23.07
N GLY A 43 -20.27 7.64 -22.07
CA GLY A 43 -19.12 6.81 -21.73
C GLY A 43 -19.43 5.89 -20.55
N ARG A 44 -18.57 4.90 -20.30
CA ARG A 44 -18.74 3.95 -19.19
C ARG A 44 -18.29 4.58 -17.86
N GLY A 45 -19.21 5.31 -17.24
CA GLY A 45 -18.99 6.00 -15.97
C GLY A 45 -18.68 7.49 -16.09
N PHE A 46 -18.78 8.06 -17.30
CA PHE A 46 -18.59 9.48 -17.57
C PHE A 46 -19.33 9.89 -18.84
N THR A 47 -19.60 11.18 -19.02
CA THR A 47 -20.13 11.74 -20.29
C THR A 47 -18.99 12.04 -21.25
N LYS A 48 -19.13 11.68 -22.52
CA LYS A 48 -18.07 11.85 -23.53
C LYS A 48 -18.55 12.66 -24.74
N PRO A 49 -17.63 13.34 -25.46
CA PRO A 49 -17.94 13.92 -26.76
C PRO A 49 -18.31 12.83 -27.80
N PRO A 50 -19.15 13.12 -28.80
CA PRO A 50 -19.43 12.16 -29.88
C PRO A 50 -18.14 11.83 -30.66
N ASN A 51 -18.08 10.63 -31.25
CA ASN A 51 -16.91 10.11 -31.97
C ASN A 51 -15.65 10.00 -31.09
N THR A 52 -15.85 9.53 -29.86
CA THR A 52 -14.77 9.24 -28.92
C THR A 52 -14.96 7.86 -28.30
N CYS A 53 -13.88 7.25 -27.82
CA CYS A 53 -13.93 5.94 -27.18
C CYS A 53 -14.86 5.98 -25.95
N PRO A 54 -15.85 5.08 -25.84
CA PRO A 54 -16.73 4.97 -24.68
C PRO A 54 -16.02 4.58 -23.36
N PHE A 55 -14.79 4.08 -23.42
CA PHE A 55 -14.05 3.65 -22.23
C PHE A 55 -13.06 4.70 -21.75
N CYS A 56 -12.34 5.34 -22.67
CA CYS A 56 -11.26 6.26 -22.33
C CYS A 56 -11.47 7.70 -22.84
N GLY A 57 -12.47 7.94 -23.69
CA GLY A 57 -12.77 9.27 -24.26
C GLY A 57 -11.85 9.70 -25.40
N GLY A 58 -11.00 8.80 -25.92
CA GLY A 58 -10.04 9.15 -26.97
C GLY A 58 -10.67 9.26 -28.36
N ARG A 59 -10.18 10.20 -29.18
CA ARG A 59 -10.65 10.49 -30.54
C ARG A 59 -10.08 9.51 -31.57
N ALA A 60 -10.63 9.55 -32.78
CA ALA A 60 -10.07 8.82 -33.92
C ALA A 60 -8.64 9.30 -34.21
N ILE A 61 -7.73 8.38 -34.47
CA ILE A 61 -6.35 8.68 -34.87
C ILE A 61 -6.35 9.19 -36.31
N ALA A 62 -5.94 10.44 -36.50
CA ALA A 62 -5.85 11.03 -37.83
C ALA A 62 -4.63 10.50 -38.61
N LYS A 63 -3.51 10.24 -37.92
CA LYS A 63 -2.26 9.75 -38.48
C LYS A 63 -1.70 8.60 -37.64
N LEU A 64 -1.74 7.39 -38.20
CA LEU A 64 -1.33 6.14 -37.52
C LEU A 64 0.15 6.09 -37.13
N ASP A 65 1.01 6.80 -37.87
CA ASP A 65 2.43 6.91 -37.62
C ASP A 65 2.78 7.97 -36.56
N THR A 66 1.86 8.91 -36.30
CA THR A 66 2.07 10.06 -35.41
C THR A 66 0.77 10.46 -34.69
N PRO A 67 0.21 9.61 -33.81
CA PRO A 67 -1.04 9.91 -33.11
C PRO A 67 -0.89 11.10 -32.15
N GLU A 68 -1.83 12.05 -32.19
CA GLU A 68 -1.81 13.23 -31.32
C GLU A 68 -2.34 12.90 -29.90
N PRO A 69 -1.94 13.66 -28.86
CA PRO A 69 -2.44 13.47 -27.50
C PRO A 69 -3.98 13.51 -27.44
N GLY A 70 -4.58 12.41 -26.99
CA GLY A 70 -6.04 12.25 -26.92
C GLY A 70 -6.66 11.57 -28.13
N GLU A 71 -5.89 11.22 -29.15
CA GLU A 71 -6.30 10.26 -30.19
C GLU A 71 -5.93 8.84 -29.75
N SER A 72 -6.88 7.91 -29.82
CA SER A 72 -6.65 6.52 -29.42
C SER A 72 -7.43 5.49 -30.20
N VAL A 73 -8.28 5.92 -31.15
CA VAL A 73 -9.16 5.02 -31.89
C VAL A 73 -8.68 4.89 -33.34
N ILE A 74 -8.16 3.72 -33.69
CA ILE A 74 -7.83 3.37 -35.06
C ILE A 74 -9.15 3.11 -35.80
N VAL A 75 -9.36 3.87 -36.89
CA VAL A 75 -10.51 3.68 -37.78
C VAL A 75 -10.02 2.96 -39.03
N ARG A 76 -10.52 1.75 -39.25
CA ARG A 76 -10.15 0.96 -40.43
C ARG A 76 -10.74 1.60 -41.68
N THR A 77 -9.93 1.84 -42.70
CA THR A 77 -10.41 2.42 -43.97
C THR A 77 -11.12 1.37 -44.83
N PRO A 78 -12.18 1.75 -45.57
CA PRO A 78 -12.79 0.86 -46.55
C PRO A 78 -11.84 0.64 -47.73
N LYS A 79 -11.93 -0.53 -48.37
CA LYS A 79 -11.12 -0.83 -49.55
C LYS A 79 -11.55 0.04 -50.73
N GLU A 80 -10.64 0.80 -51.32
CA GLU A 80 -10.93 1.77 -52.41
C GLU A 80 -11.69 1.15 -53.60
N SER A 81 -11.41 -0.10 -53.95
CA SER A 81 -12.04 -0.76 -55.11
C SER A 81 -13.44 -1.31 -54.86
N THR A 82 -13.89 -1.46 -53.62
CA THR A 82 -15.19 -2.06 -53.29
C THR A 82 -16.03 -1.25 -52.31
N GLY A 83 -15.47 -0.23 -51.66
CA GLY A 83 -16.13 0.57 -50.63
C GLY A 83 -16.49 -0.20 -49.36
N LYS A 84 -16.11 -1.49 -49.27
CA LYS A 84 -16.44 -2.36 -48.14
C LYS A 84 -15.29 -2.43 -47.14
N TYR A 85 -15.62 -2.54 -45.85
CA TYR A 85 -14.64 -2.75 -44.79
C TYR A 85 -14.12 -4.20 -44.80
N HIS A 86 -12.83 -4.34 -44.48
CA HIS A 86 -12.20 -5.63 -44.23
C HIS A 86 -12.67 -6.19 -42.88
N SER A 87 -13.87 -6.79 -42.85
CA SER A 87 -14.58 -7.24 -41.65
C SER A 87 -14.56 -8.76 -41.44
N PHE A 88 -14.02 -9.49 -42.42
CA PHE A 88 -13.92 -10.95 -42.39
C PHE A 88 -12.47 -11.39 -42.24
N ILE A 89 -12.24 -12.54 -41.64
CA ILE A 89 -10.89 -13.11 -41.48
C ILE A 89 -10.58 -13.97 -42.71
N GLY A 90 -9.39 -13.79 -43.27
CA GLY A 90 -8.82 -14.56 -44.37
C GLY A 90 -7.35 -14.88 -44.10
N THR A 91 -6.64 -15.35 -45.11
CA THR A 91 -5.21 -15.67 -45.02
C THR A 91 -4.40 -14.99 -46.11
N VAL A 92 -3.15 -14.65 -45.81
CA VAL A 92 -2.18 -14.17 -46.80
C VAL A 92 -1.53 -15.38 -47.46
N THR A 93 -1.73 -15.53 -48.77
CA THR A 93 -1.19 -16.67 -49.53
C THR A 93 0.22 -16.41 -50.10
N ARG A 94 0.61 -15.14 -50.22
CA ARG A 94 1.90 -14.71 -50.81
C ARG A 94 3.07 -14.75 -49.82
N THR A 95 2.80 -14.54 -48.54
CA THR A 95 3.81 -14.47 -47.48
C THR A 95 3.42 -15.49 -46.42
N LYS A 96 4.26 -16.51 -46.27
CA LYS A 96 4.05 -17.60 -45.30
C LYS A 96 4.99 -17.42 -44.11
N HIS A 97 4.58 -17.95 -42.97
CA HIS A 97 5.47 -18.14 -41.82
C HIS A 97 6.70 -18.98 -42.24
N PRO A 98 7.87 -18.83 -41.61
CA PRO A 98 9.04 -19.69 -41.85
C PRO A 98 8.72 -21.20 -41.85
N ASP A 99 7.80 -21.62 -40.98
CA ASP A 99 7.32 -23.01 -40.88
C ASP A 99 6.20 -23.36 -41.89
N GLY A 100 5.96 -22.52 -42.90
CA GLY A 100 5.00 -22.76 -43.99
C GLY A 100 3.53 -22.43 -43.68
N TYR A 101 3.22 -21.88 -42.50
CA TYR A 101 1.84 -21.51 -42.12
C TYR A 101 1.33 -20.28 -42.87
N GLU A 102 0.05 -20.29 -43.22
CA GLU A 102 -0.62 -19.11 -43.77
C GLU A 102 -0.93 -18.11 -42.65
N LEU A 103 -0.60 -16.83 -42.86
CA LEU A 103 -0.80 -15.79 -41.86
C LEU A 103 -2.23 -15.24 -41.93
N PRO A 104 -2.92 -15.05 -40.78
CA PRO A 104 -4.26 -14.49 -40.77
C PRO A 104 -4.25 -13.01 -41.19
N CYS A 105 -5.25 -12.58 -41.94
CA CYS A 105 -5.44 -11.20 -42.39
C CYS A 105 -6.94 -10.86 -42.47
N CYS A 106 -7.29 -9.59 -42.68
CA CYS A 106 -8.67 -9.15 -42.83
C CYS A 106 -9.05 -8.95 -44.31
N ASP A 107 -10.19 -9.50 -44.74
CA ASP A 107 -10.72 -9.44 -46.10
C ASP A 107 -12.13 -8.81 -46.14
N THR A 108 -12.52 -8.34 -47.32
CA THR A 108 -13.80 -7.66 -47.61
C THR A 108 -14.93 -8.62 -47.99
N THR A 109 -14.62 -9.90 -48.24
CA THR A 109 -15.60 -10.93 -48.59
C THR A 109 -15.55 -12.08 -47.60
N PRO A 110 -16.70 -12.60 -47.14
CA PRO A 110 -16.73 -13.80 -46.32
C PRO A 110 -16.32 -15.00 -47.19
N ARG A 111 -15.03 -15.32 -47.21
CA ARG A 111 -14.55 -16.57 -47.79
C ARG A 111 -14.83 -17.66 -46.76
N LEU A 112 -15.50 -18.74 -47.16
CA LEU A 112 -15.64 -19.94 -46.35
C LEU A 112 -14.24 -20.45 -45.99
N LEU A 113 -13.78 -20.20 -44.76
CA LEU A 113 -12.49 -20.69 -44.24
C LEU A 113 -12.35 -22.21 -44.41
N LYS A 114 -13.48 -22.94 -44.49
CA LYS A 114 -13.55 -24.38 -44.82
C LYS A 114 -12.77 -24.77 -46.08
N LYS A 115 -12.63 -23.89 -47.09
CA LYS A 115 -11.97 -24.22 -48.38
C LYS A 115 -10.44 -24.07 -48.34
N TYR A 116 -9.90 -23.22 -47.45
CA TYR A 116 -8.47 -22.95 -47.32
C TYR A 116 -7.81 -23.65 -46.12
N MET A 117 -8.59 -23.98 -45.08
CA MET A 117 -8.11 -24.68 -43.88
C MET A 117 -8.04 -26.22 -44.06
N LYS A 118 -8.51 -26.75 -45.20
CA LYS A 118 -8.81 -28.18 -45.40
C LYS A 118 -7.58 -29.11 -45.57
N ARG A 119 -6.34 -28.64 -45.41
CA ARG A 119 -5.16 -29.52 -45.55
C ARG A 119 -4.04 -29.35 -44.51
N ALA A 120 -4.18 -28.48 -43.50
CA ALA A 120 -3.11 -28.32 -42.49
C ALA A 120 -3.57 -27.90 -41.08
N TYR A 121 -4.88 -27.82 -40.79
CA TYR A 121 -5.38 -27.46 -39.46
C TYR A 121 -6.27 -28.57 -38.90
N GLU A 122 -5.66 -29.65 -38.39
CA GLU A 122 -6.32 -30.52 -37.42
C GLU A 122 -6.26 -29.87 -36.03
N GLY A 123 -7.17 -28.92 -35.83
CA GLY A 123 -7.56 -28.38 -34.53
C GLY A 123 -9.01 -27.95 -34.67
N LYS A 124 -9.94 -28.64 -34.00
CA LYS A 124 -11.39 -28.41 -34.12
C LYS A 124 -11.73 -26.94 -33.81
N ILE A 125 -12.22 -26.22 -34.82
CA ILE A 125 -12.92 -24.95 -34.64
C ILE A 125 -14.33 -25.30 -34.13
N VAL A 126 -14.70 -24.84 -32.95
CA VAL A 126 -16.06 -24.94 -32.43
C VAL A 126 -16.78 -23.63 -32.76
N TYR A 127 -17.73 -23.67 -33.69
CA TYR A 127 -18.64 -22.57 -33.96
C TYR A 127 -19.72 -22.51 -32.87
N GLY A 128 -20.25 -21.31 -32.61
CA GLY A 128 -21.42 -21.11 -31.75
C GLY A 128 -22.58 -22.03 -32.14
N GLN A 129 -23.38 -22.42 -31.14
CA GLN A 129 -24.53 -23.32 -31.24
C GLN A 129 -25.33 -23.15 -32.54
N GLU A 130 -25.26 -24.15 -33.41
CA GLU A 130 -26.37 -24.50 -34.29
C GLU A 130 -27.23 -25.54 -33.54
N LEU A 131 -28.52 -25.26 -33.45
CA LEU A 131 -29.54 -26.24 -33.07
C LEU A 131 -29.41 -27.47 -33.99
N PRO A 132 -29.72 -28.68 -33.49
CA PRO A 132 -29.43 -29.90 -34.21
C PRO A 132 -30.26 -29.95 -35.49
N ASP A 133 -29.66 -30.39 -36.58
CA ASP A 133 -30.35 -31.26 -37.52
C ASP A 133 -29.39 -32.24 -38.20
N GLU A 134 -30.01 -33.36 -38.51
CA GLU A 134 -29.58 -34.71 -38.88
C GLU A 134 -28.76 -34.85 -40.19
N ASP A 135 -28.05 -35.99 -40.21
CA ASP A 135 -27.73 -36.86 -41.36
C ASP A 135 -26.51 -36.62 -42.30
N ASP A 136 -25.71 -37.71 -42.29
CA ASP A 136 -25.13 -38.47 -43.40
C ASP A 136 -23.92 -37.99 -44.23
N GLU A 137 -22.80 -38.65 -43.92
CA GLU A 137 -22.14 -39.69 -44.74
C GLU A 137 -21.66 -39.41 -46.19
N ILE A 138 -20.64 -40.20 -46.56
CA ILE A 138 -20.08 -40.48 -47.90
C ILE A 138 -18.81 -39.69 -48.29
N ALA A 139 -17.66 -40.34 -48.05
CA ALA A 139 -16.72 -40.90 -49.05
C ALA A 139 -16.25 -40.00 -50.22
N ALA A 140 -15.10 -40.17 -50.86
CA ALA A 140 -13.89 -40.98 -50.73
C ALA A 140 -12.95 -40.51 -51.87
N ALA A 141 -11.67 -40.92 -51.78
CA ALA A 141 -10.73 -41.16 -52.88
C ALA A 141 -10.31 -39.94 -53.74
N ALA A 142 -9.12 -39.82 -54.31
CA ALA A 142 -7.82 -40.51 -54.38
C ALA A 142 -6.91 -39.44 -55.05
N GLY A 143 -5.59 -39.44 -55.09
CA GLY A 143 -4.52 -40.39 -54.84
C GLY A 143 -3.27 -39.82 -55.54
N ALA A 144 -2.10 -40.40 -55.22
CA ALA A 144 -0.83 -40.41 -55.97
C ALA A 144 -0.10 -39.05 -56.19
N ALA A 145 1.22 -38.93 -56.22
CA ALA A 145 2.39 -39.81 -56.15
C ALA A 145 3.58 -38.97 -55.60
N GLY A 146 4.53 -39.54 -54.85
CA GLY A 146 5.82 -40.02 -55.39
C GLY A 146 6.77 -38.84 -55.69
N ALA A 147 7.58 -38.37 -54.73
CA ALA A 147 8.93 -38.84 -54.37
C ALA A 147 10.04 -38.24 -55.25
N GLU A 148 10.95 -37.47 -54.65
CA GLU A 148 12.39 -37.47 -54.98
C GLU A 148 13.24 -36.86 -53.84
N VAL A 149 14.49 -37.30 -53.77
CA VAL A 149 15.37 -37.48 -52.60
C VAL A 149 16.58 -36.53 -52.65
N ILE A 150 16.89 -35.87 -51.52
CA ILE A 150 18.18 -35.64 -50.76
C ILE A 150 19.50 -35.61 -51.60
N PRO A 151 20.46 -34.66 -51.43
CA PRO A 151 21.35 -34.52 -50.23
C PRO A 151 21.76 -33.08 -49.82
N GLU A 152 21.85 -32.73 -48.53
CA GLU A 152 22.84 -33.10 -47.48
C GLU A 152 24.25 -32.51 -47.72
N LEU A 153 24.65 -31.58 -46.83
CA LEU A 153 26.05 -31.21 -46.57
C LEU A 153 26.17 -30.67 -45.13
N GLU A 154 26.64 -31.57 -44.27
CA GLU A 154 27.37 -31.42 -42.99
C GLU A 154 28.41 -30.27 -43.03
N ALA A 155 29.02 -29.75 -41.97
CA ALA A 155 28.91 -29.77 -40.51
C ALA A 155 29.90 -28.70 -40.01
N GLY A 156 29.79 -28.25 -38.76
CA GLY A 156 30.79 -27.36 -38.16
C GLY A 156 30.41 -26.86 -36.77
N VAL A 157 30.35 -27.79 -35.80
CA VAL A 157 30.31 -27.48 -34.36
C VAL A 157 31.73 -27.12 -33.90
N PRO A 158 31.88 -26.19 -32.95
CA PRO A 158 32.82 -26.42 -31.85
C PRO A 158 32.10 -26.51 -30.50
N GLU A 159 32.60 -27.47 -29.73
CA GLU A 159 32.11 -27.95 -28.44
C GLU A 159 32.13 -26.93 -27.29
N ALA A 160 31.25 -27.27 -26.35
CA ALA A 160 31.15 -26.93 -24.93
C ALA A 160 32.41 -26.45 -24.19
N ALA A 161 32.22 -25.39 -23.41
CA ALA A 161 32.85 -25.24 -22.10
C ALA A 161 31.79 -24.76 -21.10
N GLY A 162 31.56 -25.56 -20.05
CA GLY A 162 30.65 -25.23 -18.97
C GLY A 162 31.17 -24.05 -18.14
N VAL A 163 30.31 -23.05 -17.95
CA VAL A 163 30.41 -22.04 -16.89
C VAL A 163 28.99 -21.84 -16.38
N THR A 164 28.82 -21.96 -15.06
CA THR A 164 27.61 -21.53 -14.35
C THR A 164 27.29 -20.09 -14.75
N ALA A 165 26.18 -19.89 -15.46
CA ALA A 165 25.74 -18.55 -15.83
C ALA A 165 25.27 -17.81 -14.58
N ASP A 166 26.16 -17.02 -14.00
CA ASP A 166 25.76 -15.84 -13.23
C ASP A 166 24.83 -15.00 -14.10
N GLU A 167 23.64 -14.67 -13.59
CA GLU A 167 22.72 -13.76 -14.26
C GLU A 167 23.44 -12.44 -14.58
N PRO A 168 23.27 -11.86 -15.78
CA PRO A 168 23.96 -10.62 -16.15
C PRO A 168 23.54 -9.49 -15.21
N THR A 169 24.50 -8.99 -14.42
CA THR A 169 24.28 -7.86 -13.51
C THR A 169 24.00 -6.58 -14.30
N VAL A 170 22.92 -5.86 -13.97
CA VAL A 170 22.50 -4.65 -14.70
C VAL A 170 23.56 -3.54 -14.63
N GLY A 171 24.31 -3.46 -13.53
CA GLY A 171 25.45 -2.54 -13.37
C GLY A 171 25.02 -1.07 -13.25
N TYR A 172 24.03 -0.76 -12.39
CA TYR A 172 23.49 0.60 -12.29
C TYR A 172 24.56 1.62 -11.92
N ALA A 173 25.45 1.30 -10.98
CA ALA A 173 26.51 2.20 -10.55
C ALA A 173 27.46 2.58 -11.70
N ALA A 174 27.82 1.62 -12.56
CA ALA A 174 28.66 1.87 -13.73
C ALA A 174 27.96 2.75 -14.77
N LYS A 175 26.66 2.51 -15.00
CA LYS A 175 25.83 3.29 -15.94
C LYS A 175 25.63 4.73 -15.46
N LEU A 176 25.26 4.91 -14.19
CA LEU A 176 25.08 6.23 -13.56
C LEU A 176 26.40 6.98 -13.34
N GLY A 177 27.53 6.26 -13.33
CA GLY A 177 28.88 6.83 -13.33
C GLY A 177 29.42 7.21 -14.72
N SER A 178 28.68 6.93 -15.80
CA SER A 178 29.10 7.17 -17.20
C SER A 178 28.00 7.82 -18.05
N MET A 179 27.26 8.77 -17.46
CA MET A 179 26.06 9.40 -18.06
C MET A 179 26.31 10.03 -19.43
N THR A 180 27.49 10.62 -19.66
CA THR A 180 27.84 11.28 -20.93
C THR A 180 27.84 10.34 -22.14
N THR A 181 28.03 9.04 -21.94
CA THR A 181 28.10 8.04 -23.01
C THR A 181 26.85 7.16 -23.09
N GLN A 182 25.86 7.40 -22.23
CA GLN A 182 24.64 6.61 -22.21
C GLN A 182 23.74 6.98 -23.40
N TYR A 183 23.07 5.96 -23.95
CA TYR A 183 22.04 6.12 -24.96
C TYR A 183 20.73 6.53 -24.28
N ILE A 184 20.12 7.62 -24.75
CA ILE A 184 18.91 8.19 -24.14
C ILE A 184 17.68 7.79 -24.94
N LEU A 185 16.73 7.13 -24.28
CA LEU A 185 15.45 6.78 -24.87
C LEU A 185 14.45 7.95 -24.76
N SER A 186 13.56 8.04 -25.75
CA SER A 186 12.45 8.99 -25.75
C SER A 186 11.44 8.67 -24.64
N SER A 187 10.65 9.67 -24.25
CA SER A 187 9.75 9.58 -23.10
C SER A 187 8.54 8.65 -23.29
N ASP A 188 8.22 8.27 -24.52
CA ASP A 188 7.15 7.35 -24.92
C ASP A 188 7.54 5.86 -24.80
N LYS A 189 8.83 5.55 -24.60
CA LYS A 189 9.31 4.17 -24.55
C LYS A 189 9.29 3.60 -23.14
N SER A 190 8.92 2.32 -23.02
CA SER A 190 9.20 1.54 -21.81
C SER A 190 10.70 1.34 -21.66
N LEU A 191 11.21 1.48 -20.44
CA LEU A 191 12.64 1.38 -20.17
C LEU A 191 12.99 0.01 -19.63
N GLU A 192 13.92 -0.66 -20.29
CA GLU A 192 14.57 -1.85 -19.73
C GLU A 192 15.52 -1.44 -18.59
N ALA A 193 15.82 -2.42 -17.73
CA ALA A 193 16.74 -2.24 -16.61
C ALA A 193 18.07 -1.59 -17.02
N GLY A 194 18.41 -0.48 -16.38
CA GLY A 194 19.64 0.28 -16.59
C GLY A 194 19.69 1.08 -17.89
N LYS A 195 18.56 1.26 -18.59
CA LYS A 195 18.44 2.26 -19.67
C LYS A 195 18.04 3.61 -19.08
N ILE A 196 18.44 4.69 -19.75
CA ILE A 196 18.09 6.06 -19.36
C ILE A 196 17.04 6.58 -20.33
N GLY A 197 15.98 7.18 -19.82
CA GLY A 197 14.91 7.76 -20.62
C GLY A 197 14.60 9.19 -20.22
N LEU A 198 14.12 9.97 -21.18
CA LEU A 198 13.56 11.29 -20.92
C LEU A 198 12.29 11.19 -20.07
N LEU A 199 12.00 12.27 -19.33
CA LEU A 199 10.77 12.34 -18.56
C LEU A 199 9.54 12.51 -19.47
N PRO A 200 8.39 11.95 -19.09
CA PRO A 200 7.10 12.27 -19.71
C PRO A 200 6.80 13.78 -19.69
N PRO A 201 6.03 14.31 -20.67
CA PRO A 201 5.76 15.75 -20.79
C PRO A 201 5.18 16.42 -19.53
N LEU A 202 4.36 15.70 -18.76
CA LEU A 202 3.79 16.22 -17.51
C LEU A 202 4.86 16.39 -16.43
N LEU A 203 5.81 15.47 -16.35
CA LEU A 203 6.95 15.57 -15.44
C LEU A 203 7.95 16.64 -15.91
N ASP A 204 8.19 16.77 -17.21
CA ASP A 204 8.96 17.88 -17.78
C ASP A 204 8.36 19.23 -17.37
N THR A 205 7.03 19.36 -17.47
CA THR A 205 6.29 20.56 -17.04
C THR A 205 6.43 20.78 -15.54
N PHE A 206 6.31 19.72 -14.73
CA PHE A 206 6.48 19.79 -13.27
C PHE A 206 7.87 20.28 -12.85
N PHE A 207 8.93 19.83 -13.54
CA PHE A 207 10.29 20.28 -13.30
C PHE A 207 10.66 21.54 -14.11
N GLY A 208 9.75 22.15 -14.84
CA GLY A 208 10.04 23.32 -15.68
C GLY A 208 11.18 23.10 -16.68
N GLN A 209 11.38 21.87 -17.14
CA GLN A 209 12.45 21.48 -18.05
C GLN A 209 11.89 21.11 -19.44
N ASN A 210 12.75 21.18 -20.46
CA ASN A 210 12.43 20.70 -21.81
C ASN A 210 13.41 19.60 -22.21
N SER A 211 13.08 18.34 -21.90
CA SER A 211 13.97 17.21 -22.10
C SER A 211 14.38 17.03 -23.56
N GLN A 212 13.48 17.30 -24.51
CA GLN A 212 13.73 17.09 -25.94
C GLN A 212 14.80 18.03 -26.49
N ARG A 213 14.89 19.27 -25.98
CA ARG A 213 15.90 20.24 -26.40
C ARG A 213 17.28 19.99 -25.80
N SER A 214 17.36 19.16 -24.75
CA SER A 214 18.59 18.84 -24.04
C SER A 214 19.31 17.58 -24.57
N VAL A 215 18.83 17.01 -25.67
CA VAL A 215 19.39 15.82 -26.32
C VAL A 215 19.80 16.18 -27.76
N GLU A 216 20.95 15.67 -28.18
CA GLU A 216 21.46 15.81 -29.55
C GLU A 216 21.81 14.46 -30.15
N MET A 217 21.77 14.37 -31.48
CA MET A 217 22.14 13.16 -32.22
C MET A 217 23.64 13.14 -32.47
N ARG A 218 24.38 12.32 -31.73
CA ARG A 218 25.79 12.00 -32.04
C ARG A 218 25.85 10.70 -32.84
N GLY A 219 25.83 10.84 -34.17
CA GLY A 219 25.71 9.70 -35.09
C GLY A 219 24.28 9.12 -35.06
N ILE A 220 24.14 7.81 -34.78
CA ILE A 220 22.83 7.13 -34.66
C ILE A 220 22.28 7.12 -33.23
N ARG A 221 22.98 7.74 -32.27
CA ARG A 221 22.66 7.67 -30.84
C ARG A 221 22.27 9.05 -30.29
N PRO A 222 21.02 9.25 -29.82
CA PRO A 222 20.69 10.37 -28.95
C PRO A 222 21.52 10.33 -27.65
N THR A 223 22.25 11.42 -27.40
CA THR A 223 23.04 11.67 -26.20
C THR A 223 22.73 13.05 -25.64
N PHE A 224 23.12 13.35 -24.41
CA PHE A 224 22.93 14.69 -23.85
C PHE A 224 23.68 15.75 -24.67
N ALA A 225 23.05 16.91 -24.87
CA ALA A 225 23.73 18.08 -25.41
C ALA A 225 24.79 18.60 -24.44
N ASP A 226 25.83 19.26 -24.97
CA ASP A 226 26.89 19.82 -24.12
C ASP A 226 26.32 20.88 -23.16
N GLY A 227 26.61 20.74 -21.87
CA GLY A 227 26.10 21.62 -20.81
C GLY A 227 24.66 21.36 -20.36
N ALA A 228 23.99 20.34 -20.90
CA ALA A 228 22.63 19.99 -20.49
C ALA A 228 22.53 19.67 -18.99
N THR A 229 21.48 20.20 -18.35
CA THR A 229 21.14 19.90 -16.96
C THR A 229 19.64 19.61 -16.88
N LEU A 230 19.25 18.38 -16.54
CA LEU A 230 17.85 17.95 -16.53
C LEU A 230 17.67 16.66 -15.70
N PHE A 231 16.47 16.46 -15.19
CA PHE A 231 16.06 15.18 -14.63
C PHE A 231 15.78 14.18 -15.75
N VAL A 232 16.16 12.93 -15.52
CA VAL A 232 15.89 11.78 -16.37
C VAL A 232 15.43 10.60 -15.50
N ARG A 233 14.71 9.67 -16.10
CA ARG A 233 14.28 8.44 -15.43
C ARG A 233 15.21 7.27 -15.77
N VAL A 234 15.39 6.39 -14.80
CA VAL A 234 16.21 5.18 -14.94
C VAL A 234 15.29 3.98 -14.99
N GLY A 235 15.38 3.20 -16.07
CA GLY A 235 14.65 1.95 -16.20
C GLY A 235 15.14 0.92 -15.19
N VAL A 236 14.20 0.17 -14.62
CA VAL A 236 14.46 -0.83 -13.58
C VAL A 236 13.93 -2.20 -14.00
N ASP A 237 14.38 -3.25 -13.31
CA ASP A 237 13.93 -4.62 -13.58
C ASP A 237 12.52 -4.86 -13.00
N VAL A 238 11.50 -4.41 -13.73
CA VAL A 238 10.10 -4.61 -13.35
C VAL A 238 9.64 -6.00 -13.78
N GLN A 239 9.20 -6.79 -12.81
CA GLN A 239 8.72 -8.14 -13.04
C GLN A 239 7.20 -8.18 -12.82
N LEU A 240 6.43 -8.10 -13.91
CA LEU A 240 4.95 -8.14 -13.86
C LEU A 240 4.39 -9.40 -13.17
N GLN A 241 5.14 -10.52 -13.18
CA GLN A 241 4.77 -11.77 -12.51
C GLN A 241 5.18 -11.83 -11.03
N ALA A 242 5.99 -10.86 -10.58
CA ALA A 242 6.49 -10.74 -9.21
C ALA A 242 6.30 -9.29 -8.69
N PRO A 243 5.06 -8.79 -8.61
CA PRO A 243 4.80 -7.40 -8.23
C PRO A 243 5.30 -7.06 -6.81
N GLY A 244 5.54 -8.07 -5.96
CA GLY A 244 6.20 -7.87 -4.67
C GLY A 244 7.66 -7.43 -4.74
N ARG A 245 8.27 -7.39 -5.94
CA ARG A 245 9.63 -6.93 -6.18
C ARG A 245 9.71 -5.53 -6.80
N ASN A 246 8.62 -4.97 -7.32
CA ASN A 246 8.67 -3.72 -8.10
C ASN A 246 9.22 -2.53 -7.31
N LEU A 247 8.77 -2.31 -6.07
CA LEU A 247 9.32 -1.26 -5.20
C LEU A 247 10.82 -1.47 -4.94
N PHE A 248 11.26 -2.71 -4.74
CA PHE A 248 12.67 -3.03 -4.52
C PHE A 248 13.51 -2.83 -5.79
N ALA A 249 12.94 -3.08 -6.97
CA ALA A 249 13.58 -2.76 -8.24
C ALA A 249 13.84 -1.26 -8.38
N GLY A 250 12.85 -0.43 -8.01
CA GLY A 250 12.99 1.03 -7.95
C GLY A 250 14.05 1.53 -6.96
N LEU A 251 14.16 0.86 -5.81
CA LEU A 251 15.17 1.18 -4.79
C LEU A 251 16.58 0.73 -5.16
N ALA A 252 16.75 -0.27 -6.03
CA ALA A 252 18.06 -0.86 -6.31
C ALA A 252 19.11 0.15 -6.79
N PRO A 253 18.84 1.03 -7.79
CA PRO A 253 19.80 2.05 -8.21
C PRO A 253 20.17 3.03 -7.08
N LEU A 254 19.20 3.41 -6.24
CA LEU A 254 19.41 4.35 -5.14
C LEU A 254 20.23 3.76 -3.99
N LEU A 255 20.16 2.44 -3.80
CA LEU A 255 20.87 1.71 -2.76
C LEU A 255 22.22 1.13 -3.23
N GLY A 256 22.60 1.41 -4.48
CA GLY A 256 23.82 0.85 -5.08
C GLY A 256 23.77 -0.66 -5.24
N LYS A 257 22.59 -1.21 -5.54
CA LYS A 257 22.34 -2.63 -5.81
C LYS A 257 21.95 -2.82 -7.26
N ASP A 258 22.16 -4.02 -7.80
CA ASP A 258 21.90 -4.32 -9.22
C ASP A 258 20.57 -5.00 -9.49
N SER A 259 19.83 -5.43 -8.46
CA SER A 259 18.54 -6.08 -8.63
C SER A 259 17.61 -5.92 -7.41
N ALA A 260 16.32 -6.17 -7.61
CA ALA A 260 15.32 -6.17 -6.55
C ALA A 260 15.62 -7.23 -5.47
N GLU A 261 16.14 -8.39 -5.87
CA GLU A 261 16.52 -9.50 -5.01
C GLU A 261 17.69 -9.12 -4.10
N GLN A 262 18.66 -8.37 -4.62
CA GLN A 262 19.78 -7.89 -3.82
C GLN A 262 19.30 -6.89 -2.75
N VAL A 263 18.35 -6.00 -3.09
CA VAL A 263 17.73 -5.09 -2.12
C VAL A 263 16.95 -5.87 -1.07
N GLN A 264 16.10 -6.79 -1.50
CA GLN A 264 15.30 -7.64 -0.62
C GLN A 264 16.19 -8.41 0.36
N ARG A 265 17.25 -9.04 -0.14
CA ARG A 265 18.22 -9.77 0.68
C ARG A 265 18.94 -8.85 1.66
N ALA A 266 19.40 -7.68 1.20
CA ALA A 266 20.08 -6.71 2.05
C ALA A 266 19.19 -6.19 3.21
N ILE A 267 17.87 -6.10 3.01
CA ILE A 267 16.93 -5.77 4.09
C ILE A 267 16.80 -6.95 5.07
N LEU A 268 16.64 -8.17 4.56
CA LEU A 268 16.46 -9.38 5.38
C LEU A 268 17.72 -9.74 6.20
N GLU A 269 18.92 -9.45 5.69
CA GLU A 269 20.19 -9.67 6.40
C GLU A 269 20.41 -8.73 7.61
N ARG A 270 19.61 -7.65 7.74
CA ARG A 270 19.74 -6.63 8.80
C ARG A 270 18.93 -6.94 10.04
N GLU A 271 18.90 -8.20 10.46
CA GLU A 271 17.93 -8.72 11.44
C GLU A 271 17.79 -7.88 12.73
N GLN A 272 18.88 -7.68 13.48
CA GLN A 272 18.82 -6.95 14.76
C GLN A 272 18.40 -5.47 14.65
N PRO A 273 19.07 -4.60 13.85
CA PRO A 273 18.65 -3.20 13.72
C PRO A 273 17.25 -3.09 13.08
N LEU A 274 16.86 -4.03 12.23
CA LEU A 274 15.53 -4.07 11.64
C LEU A 274 14.45 -4.38 12.68
N ILE A 275 14.66 -5.30 13.62
CA ILE A 275 13.68 -5.59 14.69
C ILE A 275 13.37 -4.33 15.50
N ARG A 276 14.41 -3.60 15.93
CA ARG A 276 14.25 -2.35 16.71
C ARG A 276 13.58 -1.23 15.93
N ALA A 277 13.97 -1.10 14.66
CA ALA A 277 13.37 -0.14 13.76
C ALA A 277 11.89 -0.47 13.52
N PHE A 278 11.58 -1.73 13.22
CA PHE A 278 10.23 -2.23 12.96
C PHE A 278 9.29 -2.02 14.15
N GLU A 279 9.74 -2.36 15.37
CA GLU A 279 8.98 -2.13 16.61
C GLU A 279 8.58 -0.66 16.78
N SER A 280 9.44 0.24 16.33
CA SER A 280 9.30 1.69 16.52
C SER A 280 8.66 2.38 15.32
N ALA A 281 8.66 1.73 14.16
CA ALA A 281 8.19 2.28 12.90
C ALA A 281 6.71 2.64 12.98
N ASN A 282 6.35 3.69 12.24
CA ASN A 282 5.00 4.24 12.19
C ASN A 282 4.42 4.49 13.59
N TYR A 283 5.24 5.03 14.51
CA TYR A 283 4.85 5.31 15.89
C TYR A 283 4.36 4.07 16.66
N GLY A 284 4.91 2.90 16.32
CA GLY A 284 4.56 1.61 16.92
C GLY A 284 3.31 0.93 16.35
N THR A 285 2.61 1.55 15.40
CA THR A 285 1.37 1.01 14.80
C THR A 285 1.63 -0.17 13.86
N LEU A 286 2.80 -0.20 13.20
CA LEU A 286 3.17 -1.25 12.27
C LEU A 286 3.19 -2.64 12.93
N LEU A 287 3.55 -2.68 14.22
CA LEU A 287 3.58 -3.91 15.00
C LEU A 287 2.20 -4.58 15.10
N HIS A 288 1.13 -3.80 15.30
CA HIS A 288 -0.22 -4.34 15.39
C HIS A 288 -0.74 -4.83 14.05
N GLU A 289 -0.46 -4.09 12.97
CA GLU A 289 -0.86 -4.48 11.62
C GLU A 289 -0.34 -5.87 11.26
N PHE A 290 0.91 -6.16 11.60
CA PHE A 290 1.53 -7.45 11.27
C PHE A 290 1.31 -8.53 12.32
N ALA A 291 1.10 -8.18 13.60
CA ALA A 291 0.79 -9.16 14.64
C ALA A 291 -0.48 -9.95 14.31
N ALA A 292 -1.52 -9.28 13.81
CA ALA A 292 -2.78 -9.91 13.41
C ALA A 292 -2.64 -10.87 12.22
N ARG A 293 -1.62 -10.67 11.37
CA ARG A 293 -1.35 -11.50 10.18
C ARG A 293 -0.47 -12.72 10.48
N SER A 294 -0.09 -12.94 11.73
CA SER A 294 0.81 -14.02 12.10
C SER A 294 0.15 -15.39 11.96
N GLN A 295 0.90 -16.33 11.39
CA GLN A 295 0.48 -17.73 11.21
C GLN A 295 1.32 -18.69 12.07
N LEU A 296 2.06 -18.15 13.06
CA LEU A 296 2.90 -18.96 13.93
C LEU A 296 2.05 -19.83 14.85
N THR A 297 2.43 -21.10 14.95
CA THR A 297 1.87 -22.05 15.90
C THR A 297 2.46 -21.86 17.30
N GLU A 298 1.76 -22.31 18.34
CA GLU A 298 2.26 -22.28 19.72
C GLU A 298 3.56 -23.08 19.90
N MET A 299 3.76 -24.13 19.11
CA MET A 299 5.01 -24.92 19.11
C MET A 299 6.20 -24.10 18.61
N GLU A 300 6.05 -23.38 17.50
CA GLU A 300 7.10 -22.50 16.95
C GLU A 300 7.42 -21.36 17.90
N ILE A 301 6.39 -20.78 18.53
CA ILE A 301 6.53 -19.74 19.56
C ILE A 301 7.37 -20.25 20.73
N ASN A 302 6.99 -21.38 21.33
CA ASN A 302 7.69 -21.88 22.51
C ASN A 302 9.13 -22.33 22.20
N GLY A 303 9.41 -22.78 20.98
CA GLY A 303 10.76 -23.18 20.57
C GLY A 303 11.72 -22.01 20.30
N SER A 304 11.22 -20.85 19.87
CA SER A 304 12.07 -19.76 19.33
C SER A 304 11.97 -18.43 20.05
N LEU A 305 10.98 -18.22 20.93
CA LEU A 305 10.74 -16.92 21.56
C LEU A 305 11.92 -16.40 22.39
N ALA A 306 12.61 -17.27 23.14
CA ALA A 306 13.76 -16.88 23.96
C ALA A 306 14.96 -16.44 23.09
N ALA A 307 15.21 -17.15 21.99
CA ALA A 307 16.25 -16.77 21.03
C ALA A 307 15.92 -15.44 20.34
N PHE A 308 14.66 -15.25 19.94
CA PHE A 308 14.19 -13.99 19.37
C PHE A 308 14.34 -12.82 20.36
N ALA A 309 13.97 -13.02 21.62
CA ALA A 309 14.13 -12.01 22.67
C ALA A 309 15.59 -11.54 22.79
N ALA A 310 16.54 -12.50 22.78
CA ALA A 310 17.97 -12.20 22.82
C ALA A 310 18.42 -11.39 21.59
N THR A 311 18.02 -11.79 20.37
CA THR A 311 18.33 -11.05 19.13
C THR A 311 17.73 -9.64 19.15
N ALA A 312 16.49 -9.52 19.63
CA ALA A 312 15.81 -8.24 19.81
C ALA A 312 16.44 -7.38 20.91
N GLY A 313 17.35 -7.92 21.73
CA GLY A 313 17.91 -7.22 22.90
C GLY A 313 16.87 -6.94 23.99
N ALA A 314 15.88 -7.81 24.15
CA ALA A 314 14.82 -7.70 25.15
C ALA A 314 14.98 -8.77 26.22
N THR A 315 14.78 -8.40 27.49
CA THR A 315 14.80 -9.35 28.61
C THR A 315 13.45 -10.05 28.68
N LEU A 316 13.44 -11.39 28.58
CA LEU A 316 12.23 -12.19 28.67
C LEU A 316 11.92 -12.56 30.13
N ASN A 317 10.79 -12.07 30.64
CA ASN A 317 10.21 -12.41 31.94
C ASN A 317 8.68 -12.42 31.83
N ASP A 318 7.96 -12.79 32.90
CA ASP A 318 6.49 -12.90 32.84
C ASP A 318 5.80 -11.59 32.44
N ALA A 319 6.33 -10.44 32.88
CA ALA A 319 5.80 -9.12 32.53
C ALA A 319 6.07 -8.73 31.07
N SER A 320 7.25 -9.04 30.52
CA SER A 320 7.65 -8.65 29.17
C SER A 320 7.23 -9.64 28.09
N ARG A 321 6.98 -10.90 28.47
CA ARG A 321 6.64 -12.00 27.55
C ARG A 321 5.49 -11.65 26.60
N PRO A 322 4.37 -11.03 27.02
CA PRO A 322 3.29 -10.71 26.10
C PRO A 322 3.74 -9.72 25.00
N HIS A 323 4.52 -8.70 25.35
CA HIS A 323 5.02 -7.71 24.39
C HIS A 323 6.01 -8.32 23.40
N ILE A 324 6.95 -9.12 23.90
CA ILE A 324 7.95 -9.81 23.08
C ILE A 324 7.27 -10.82 22.15
N LEU A 325 6.24 -11.52 22.63
CA LEU A 325 5.44 -12.44 21.82
C LEU A 325 4.75 -11.70 20.66
N ARG A 326 4.13 -10.55 20.94
CA ARG A 326 3.48 -9.74 19.90
C ARG A 326 4.49 -9.26 18.86
N LEU A 327 5.64 -8.75 19.32
CA LEU A 327 6.75 -8.34 18.46
C LEU A 327 7.25 -9.51 17.60
N TYR A 328 7.40 -10.70 18.18
CA TYR A 328 7.82 -11.90 17.46
C TYR A 328 6.83 -12.29 16.36
N ARG A 329 5.54 -12.35 16.70
CA ARG A 329 4.46 -12.63 15.75
C ARG A 329 4.43 -11.64 14.59
N ALA A 330 4.52 -10.35 14.91
CA ALA A 330 4.52 -9.26 13.95
C ALA A 330 5.76 -9.29 13.05
N MET A 331 6.94 -9.45 13.64
CA MET A 331 8.20 -9.47 12.89
C MET A 331 8.25 -10.66 11.93
N ASN A 332 7.78 -11.85 12.34
CA ASN A 332 7.71 -13.01 11.45
C ASN A 332 6.79 -12.75 10.25
N ALA A 333 5.59 -12.19 10.50
CA ALA A 333 4.66 -11.83 9.44
C ALA A 333 5.23 -10.74 8.52
N TYR A 334 5.94 -9.76 9.07
CA TYR A 334 6.61 -8.71 8.32
C TYR A 334 7.74 -9.25 7.45
N LEU A 335 8.61 -10.12 7.97
CA LEU A 335 9.68 -10.76 7.19
C LEU A 335 9.11 -11.64 6.06
N LYS A 336 8.02 -12.38 6.31
CA LYS A 336 7.29 -13.11 5.27
C LYS A 336 6.73 -12.17 4.20
N TYR A 337 6.16 -11.04 4.61
CA TYR A 337 5.67 -10.00 3.71
C TYR A 337 6.82 -9.40 2.86
N ILE A 338 7.95 -9.04 3.46
CA ILE A 338 9.14 -8.54 2.76
C ILE A 338 9.69 -9.61 1.81
N GLY A 339 9.71 -10.88 2.21
CA GLY A 339 10.16 -12.03 1.42
C GLY A 339 9.23 -12.42 0.26
N SER A 340 7.95 -12.03 0.30
CA SER A 340 6.96 -12.45 -0.70
C SER A 340 7.19 -11.77 -2.06
N VAL A 341 7.37 -12.56 -3.11
CA VAL A 341 7.47 -12.06 -4.50
C VAL A 341 6.11 -11.71 -5.11
N ARG A 342 5.02 -12.23 -4.55
CA ARG A 342 3.67 -12.08 -5.11
C ARG A 342 2.89 -10.91 -4.51
N GLN A 343 3.19 -10.55 -3.27
CA GLN A 343 2.44 -9.51 -2.56
C GLN A 343 3.08 -8.15 -2.84
N PRO A 344 2.38 -7.21 -3.53
CA PRO A 344 2.91 -5.87 -3.80
C PRO A 344 3.33 -5.16 -2.51
N LYS A 345 4.43 -4.41 -2.59
CA LYS A 345 4.98 -3.71 -1.42
C LYS A 345 4.45 -2.28 -1.39
N GLN A 346 3.83 -1.91 -0.28
CA GLN A 346 3.43 -0.54 -0.03
C GLN A 346 4.57 0.24 0.62
N LEU A 347 4.85 1.45 0.09
CA LEU A 347 5.91 2.32 0.60
C LEU A 347 5.73 2.64 2.10
N ARG A 348 4.49 2.81 2.58
CA ARG A 348 4.17 3.08 4.01
C ARG A 348 4.71 2.06 5.00
N HIS A 349 5.01 0.83 4.56
CA HIS A 349 5.55 -0.22 5.43
C HIS A 349 7.07 -0.14 5.59
N ILE A 350 7.75 0.61 4.72
CA ILE A 350 9.22 0.64 4.64
C ILE A 350 9.75 2.07 4.79
N GLU A 351 8.98 3.10 4.45
CA GLU A 351 9.44 4.50 4.38
C GLU A 351 10.11 5.00 5.67
N HIS A 352 9.54 4.72 6.84
CA HIS A 352 10.10 5.15 8.13
C HIS A 352 11.38 4.37 8.48
N ILE A 353 11.41 3.08 8.14
CA ILE A 353 12.59 2.20 8.33
C ILE A 353 13.72 2.63 7.38
N LEU A 354 13.37 3.02 6.14
CA LEU A 354 14.30 3.51 5.12
C LEU A 354 14.87 4.88 5.50
N ALA A 355 14.04 5.77 6.06
CA ALA A 355 14.46 7.08 6.53
C ALA A 355 15.46 7.01 7.69
N GLN A 356 15.43 5.95 8.50
CA GLN A 356 16.27 5.82 9.69
C GLN A 356 17.74 5.50 9.34
N PRO A 357 18.70 6.36 9.75
CA PRO A 357 20.12 6.07 9.62
C PRO A 357 20.53 4.82 10.41
N GLY A 358 21.35 3.97 9.77
CA GLY A 358 21.92 2.77 10.37
C GLY A 358 21.04 1.52 10.29
N VAL A 359 19.85 1.59 9.67
CA VAL A 359 18.97 0.42 9.47
C VAL A 359 19.21 -0.21 8.10
N ILE A 360 18.71 0.41 7.03
CA ILE A 360 18.92 -0.06 5.65
C ILE A 360 20.18 0.57 5.06
N THR A 361 20.33 1.89 5.19
CA THR A 361 21.51 2.64 4.74
C THR A 361 22.20 3.33 5.91
N PRO A 362 23.52 3.62 5.81
CA PRO A 362 24.24 4.31 6.87
C PRO A 362 23.67 5.70 7.20
N ARG A 363 23.13 6.42 6.21
CA ARG A 363 22.61 7.80 6.36
C ARG A 363 21.09 7.91 6.35
N GLY A 364 20.36 6.80 6.22
CA GLY A 364 18.94 6.82 5.90
C GLY A 364 18.68 7.23 4.44
N LEU A 365 17.43 7.15 4.01
CA LEU A 365 16.98 7.64 2.70
C LEU A 365 15.50 8.05 2.79
N LEU A 366 15.21 9.28 2.40
CA LEU A 366 13.85 9.78 2.21
C LEU A 366 13.49 9.73 0.72
N LEU A 367 12.23 9.40 0.42
CA LEU A 367 11.73 9.38 -0.95
C LEU A 367 10.69 10.47 -1.15
N ILE A 368 10.87 11.26 -2.20
CA ILE A 368 9.81 12.08 -2.78
C ILE A 368 9.18 11.24 -3.86
N THR A 369 7.93 10.86 -3.66
CA THR A 369 7.19 10.08 -4.65
C THR A 369 6.31 11.02 -5.46
N LEU A 370 6.43 10.94 -6.78
CA LEU A 370 5.61 11.64 -7.74
C LEU A 370 4.66 10.62 -8.38
N GLU A 371 3.36 10.96 -8.43
CA GLU A 371 2.33 10.14 -9.08
C GLU A 371 1.55 10.98 -10.10
N GLN A 372 1.10 10.36 -11.19
CA GLN A 372 0.16 11.01 -12.11
C GLN A 372 -1.26 10.86 -11.59
N HIS A 373 -1.98 11.96 -11.44
CA HIS A 373 -3.41 11.96 -11.18
C HIS A 373 -4.15 12.76 -12.27
N GLY A 374 -4.66 12.05 -13.28
CA GLY A 374 -5.28 12.70 -14.44
C GLY A 374 -4.24 13.40 -15.32
N ASP A 375 -4.38 14.71 -15.49
CA ASP A 375 -3.50 15.59 -16.27
C ASP A 375 -2.46 16.33 -15.42
N ARG A 376 -2.36 16.01 -14.12
CA ARG A 376 -1.40 16.63 -13.20
C ARG A 376 -0.48 15.62 -12.51
N ILE A 377 0.67 16.12 -12.05
CA ILE A 377 1.61 15.39 -11.19
C ILE A 377 1.35 15.82 -9.75
N GLU A 378 1.13 14.84 -8.88
CA GLU A 378 0.96 15.05 -7.45
C GLU A 378 2.18 14.54 -6.68
N VAL A 379 2.61 15.29 -5.68
CA VAL A 379 3.63 14.86 -4.73
C VAL A 379 2.94 14.07 -3.63
N VAL A 380 3.27 12.78 -3.51
CA VAL A 380 2.72 11.91 -2.46
C VAL A 380 3.55 12.08 -1.21
N CYS A 381 2.93 12.64 -0.16
CA CYS A 381 3.56 12.73 1.15
C CYS A 381 3.63 11.34 1.83
N PRO A 382 4.68 11.08 2.64
CA PRO A 382 4.73 9.90 3.50
C PRO A 382 3.47 9.77 4.37
N ALA A 383 2.97 8.56 4.59
CA ALA A 383 1.70 8.33 5.28
C ALA A 383 1.72 8.85 6.73
N PHE A 384 2.91 8.86 7.35
CA PHE A 384 3.12 9.34 8.71
C PHE A 384 3.74 10.74 8.77
N GLY A 385 3.82 11.42 7.62
CA GLY A 385 4.49 12.70 7.46
C GLY A 385 6.01 12.56 7.35
N VAL A 386 6.66 13.61 6.86
CA VAL A 386 8.11 13.71 6.83
C VAL A 386 8.59 13.98 8.25
N PRO A 387 9.51 13.17 8.79
CA PRO A 387 10.08 13.42 10.10
C PRO A 387 10.74 14.81 10.19
N PRO A 388 10.76 15.44 11.38
CA PRO A 388 11.25 16.79 11.54
C PRO A 388 12.75 16.90 11.19
N ALA A 389 13.12 18.03 10.60
CA ALA A 389 14.50 18.30 10.20
C ALA A 389 15.50 18.29 11.38
N SER A 390 15.02 18.48 12.62
CA SER A 390 15.85 18.33 13.82
C SER A 390 16.41 16.92 14.01
N VAL A 391 15.74 15.89 13.47
CA VAL A 391 16.13 14.48 13.61
C VAL A 391 16.68 13.94 12.30
N PHE A 392 16.03 14.27 11.19
CA PHE A 392 16.36 13.71 9.86
C PHE A 392 16.85 14.76 8.86
N GLY A 393 17.32 15.91 9.36
CA GLY A 393 17.75 17.04 8.54
C GLY A 393 18.79 16.69 7.49
N GLU A 394 19.75 15.86 7.87
CA GLU A 394 20.88 15.41 7.04
C GLU A 394 20.60 14.13 6.23
N VAL A 395 19.40 13.54 6.37
CA VAL A 395 19.05 12.33 5.61
C VAL A 395 18.93 12.68 4.13
N PRO A 396 19.65 11.96 3.24
CA PRO A 396 19.57 12.21 1.81
C PRO A 396 18.18 11.88 1.28
N ILE A 397 17.78 12.60 0.25
CA ILE A 397 16.47 12.51 -0.38
C ILE A 397 16.64 12.06 -1.83
N ALA A 398 15.81 11.15 -2.31
CA ALA A 398 15.75 10.76 -3.72
C ALA A 398 14.36 11.03 -4.30
N PHE A 399 14.31 11.28 -5.60
CA PHE A 399 13.06 11.40 -6.35
C PHE A 399 12.69 10.05 -6.96
N MET A 400 11.42 9.70 -6.85
CA MET A 400 10.86 8.45 -7.33
C MET A 400 9.60 8.74 -8.12
N TRP A 401 9.50 8.19 -9.32
CA TRP A 401 8.27 8.14 -10.10
C TRP A 401 7.55 6.83 -9.82
N HIS A 402 6.27 6.91 -9.44
CA HIS A 402 5.42 5.74 -9.27
C HIS A 402 4.29 5.80 -10.29
N ASP A 403 4.32 4.89 -11.26
CA ASP A 403 3.21 4.68 -12.18
C ASP A 403 2.26 3.63 -11.59
N ARG A 404 1.08 4.09 -11.15
CA ARG A 404 0.05 3.24 -10.53
C ARG A 404 -0.58 2.25 -11.52
N ARG A 405 -0.41 2.45 -12.83
CA ARG A 405 -1.07 1.62 -13.85
C ARG A 405 -0.47 0.21 -13.90
N ASP A 406 0.84 0.14 -13.75
CA ASP A 406 1.64 -1.09 -13.80
C ASP A 406 2.43 -1.36 -12.51
N ASP A 407 2.24 -0.52 -11.48
CA ASP A 407 2.95 -0.57 -10.19
C ASP A 407 4.47 -0.50 -10.39
N THR A 408 4.90 0.37 -11.31
CA THR A 408 6.31 0.56 -11.67
C THR A 408 6.91 1.72 -10.89
N TRP A 409 8.08 1.50 -10.32
CA TRP A 409 8.81 2.45 -9.48
C TRP A 409 10.14 2.81 -10.16
N GLU A 410 10.24 3.99 -10.77
CA GLU A 410 11.43 4.45 -11.51
C GLU A 410 12.13 5.59 -10.75
N PRO A 411 13.42 5.47 -10.39
CA PRO A 411 14.13 6.57 -9.77
C PRO A 411 14.40 7.67 -10.79
N LEU A 412 14.22 8.92 -10.35
CA LEU A 412 14.53 10.12 -11.12
C LEU A 412 15.88 10.66 -10.67
N VAL A 413 16.79 10.83 -11.63
CA VAL A 413 18.16 11.28 -11.38
C VAL A 413 18.45 12.54 -12.16
N LEU A 414 19.27 13.44 -11.60
CA LEU A 414 19.66 14.67 -12.26
C LEU A 414 20.96 14.44 -13.04
N TYR A 415 20.90 14.65 -14.35
CA TYR A 415 22.10 14.87 -15.16
C TYR A 415 22.51 16.34 -15.06
N ASN A 416 23.78 16.60 -14.77
CA ASN A 416 24.30 17.95 -14.50
C ASN A 416 25.46 18.34 -15.43
N GLY A 417 25.56 17.72 -16.61
CA GLY A 417 26.68 17.93 -17.54
C GLY A 417 27.97 17.21 -17.16
N THR A 418 28.01 16.47 -16.03
CA THR A 418 29.20 15.68 -15.64
C THR A 418 29.07 14.21 -16.04
N LYS A 419 30.13 13.42 -15.80
CA LYS A 419 30.10 11.97 -16.04
C LYS A 419 29.15 11.23 -15.10
N GLN A 420 28.82 11.80 -13.95
CA GLN A 420 28.04 11.15 -12.89
C GLN A 420 26.66 11.78 -12.76
N ALA A 421 25.63 10.95 -12.57
CA ALA A 421 24.31 11.41 -12.19
C ALA A 421 24.29 11.83 -10.70
N VAL A 422 23.46 12.80 -10.37
CA VAL A 422 23.11 13.13 -8.98
C VAL A 422 21.83 12.36 -8.63
N LEU A 423 21.95 11.38 -7.73
CA LEU A 423 20.84 10.54 -7.29
C LEU A 423 20.21 11.05 -6.00
N LEU A 424 21.04 11.62 -5.13
CA LEU A 424 20.69 11.99 -3.76
C LEU A 424 20.80 13.50 -3.59
N PHE A 425 19.80 14.07 -2.94
CA PHE A 425 19.63 15.49 -2.72
C PHE A 425 19.56 15.79 -1.23
N SER A 426 19.98 16.99 -0.85
CA SER A 426 19.82 17.51 0.50
C SER A 426 19.85 19.03 0.46
N GLU A 427 19.41 19.68 1.53
CA GLU A 427 19.46 21.14 1.65
C GLU A 427 20.90 21.69 1.56
N ARG A 428 21.90 20.85 1.86
CA ARG A 428 23.33 21.17 1.85
C ARG A 428 24.09 20.49 0.70
N ALA A 429 23.39 19.92 -0.27
CA ALA A 429 24.03 19.12 -1.32
C ALA A 429 24.98 19.96 -2.17
N THR A 430 26.27 19.59 -2.14
CA THR A 430 27.32 20.20 -2.98
C THR A 430 27.34 19.63 -4.39
N GLU A 431 26.81 18.42 -4.58
CA GLU A 431 26.74 17.67 -5.84
C GLU A 431 25.74 18.30 -6.85
N VAL A 432 24.78 19.08 -6.35
CA VAL A 432 23.85 19.85 -7.18
C VAL A 432 24.55 21.08 -7.77
N PRO A 433 24.36 21.38 -9.08
CA PRO A 433 24.91 22.57 -9.71
C PRO A 433 24.64 23.85 -8.93
N PRO A 434 25.61 24.80 -8.85
CA PRO A 434 25.43 26.05 -8.10
C PRO A 434 24.16 26.82 -8.49
N ALA A 435 23.78 26.80 -9.77
CA ALA A 435 22.57 27.45 -10.28
C ALA A 435 21.27 26.86 -9.72
N LEU A 436 21.23 25.54 -9.46
CA LEU A 436 20.03 24.84 -8.98
C LEU A 436 19.99 24.67 -7.46
N ARG A 437 21.12 24.88 -6.78
CA ARG A 437 21.27 24.57 -5.35
C ARG A 437 20.27 25.32 -4.48
N SER A 438 20.05 26.62 -4.72
CA SER A 438 19.09 27.43 -3.97
C SER A 438 17.65 26.97 -4.19
N SER A 439 17.28 26.67 -5.43
CA SER A 439 15.94 26.22 -5.81
C SER A 439 15.63 24.83 -5.24
N VAL A 440 16.56 23.88 -5.36
CA VAL A 440 16.41 22.52 -4.79
C VAL A 440 16.35 22.59 -3.26
N ALA A 441 17.22 23.37 -2.62
CA ALA A 441 17.19 23.53 -1.16
C ALA A 441 15.91 24.23 -0.67
N LYS A 442 15.41 25.23 -1.39
CA LYS A 442 14.11 25.86 -1.10
C LYS A 442 12.99 24.83 -1.23
N TRP A 443 12.96 24.08 -2.33
CA TRP A 443 11.90 23.11 -2.56
C TRP A 443 11.91 21.95 -1.54
N ILE A 444 13.08 21.44 -1.15
CA ILE A 444 13.18 20.43 -0.09
C ILE A 444 12.63 20.98 1.23
N ARG A 445 12.91 22.24 1.57
CA ARG A 445 12.34 22.89 2.76
C ARG A 445 10.83 23.04 2.66
N ASP A 446 10.32 23.45 1.50
CA ASP A 446 8.88 23.61 1.26
C ASP A 446 8.16 22.25 1.31
N TRP A 447 8.76 21.20 0.73
CA TRP A 447 8.29 19.81 0.83
C TRP A 447 8.29 19.31 2.26
N ARG A 448 9.38 19.52 3.03
CA ARG A 448 9.43 19.16 4.45
C ARG A 448 8.42 19.92 5.29
N ALA A 449 8.13 21.17 4.94
CA ALA A 449 7.13 21.96 5.65
C ALA A 449 5.71 21.48 5.34
N GLY A 450 5.38 21.22 4.07
CA GLY A 450 4.02 20.83 3.70
C GLY A 450 3.72 19.34 3.78
N CYS A 451 4.71 18.44 3.64
CA CYS A 451 4.57 17.01 3.95
C CYS A 451 5.01 16.68 5.38
N GLY A 452 5.52 17.64 6.13
CA GLY A 452 5.84 17.48 7.54
C GLY A 452 4.58 17.26 8.37
N ARG A 453 4.72 16.54 9.48
CA ARG A 453 3.60 16.39 10.42
C ARG A 453 3.39 17.74 11.14
N PRO A 454 2.20 18.37 11.07
CA PRO A 454 1.98 19.69 11.68
C PRO A 454 2.09 19.65 13.21
N ALA A 455 1.84 18.49 13.82
CA ALA A 455 2.08 18.23 15.23
C ALA A 455 2.53 16.77 15.46
N PRO A 456 3.41 16.51 16.44
CA PRO A 456 3.67 15.14 16.90
C PRO A 456 2.37 14.48 17.40
N PRO A 457 2.27 13.15 17.40
CA PRO A 457 1.11 12.45 17.92
C PRO A 457 0.86 12.87 19.38
N PRO A 458 -0.43 12.91 19.80
CA PRO A 458 -0.75 13.24 21.18
C PRO A 458 -0.04 12.27 22.12
N HIS A 459 0.44 12.79 23.24
CA HIS A 459 1.09 11.98 24.26
C HIS A 459 0.10 10.98 24.85
N VAL A 460 0.49 9.70 24.88
CA VAL A 460 -0.41 8.60 25.25
C VAL A 460 -0.96 8.71 26.68
N TRP A 461 -0.16 9.23 27.62
CA TRP A 461 -0.58 9.41 29.03
C TRP A 461 -0.95 10.85 29.36
N THR A 462 -1.05 11.72 28.36
CA THR A 462 -1.46 13.13 28.52
C THR A 462 -2.32 13.64 27.35
N PRO A 463 -3.37 12.91 26.95
CA PRO A 463 -4.11 13.21 25.72
C PRO A 463 -4.96 14.48 25.78
N GLU A 464 -5.08 15.10 26.96
CA GLU A 464 -6.05 16.17 27.25
C GLU A 464 -5.46 17.59 27.20
N ARG A 465 -4.13 17.73 27.23
CA ARG A 465 -3.46 19.04 27.38
C ARG A 465 -2.55 19.33 26.19
N ASP A 466 -2.28 20.62 26.00
CA ASP A 466 -1.27 21.09 25.05
C ASP A 466 0.08 20.43 25.37
N SER A 467 0.46 19.46 24.54
CA SER A 467 1.70 18.72 24.70
C SER A 467 2.90 19.49 24.15
N ALA A 468 2.74 20.71 23.62
CA ALA A 468 3.84 21.51 23.09
C ALA A 468 4.97 21.75 24.11
N GLY A 469 4.66 21.71 25.41
CA GLY A 469 5.63 21.85 26.49
C GLY A 469 6.41 20.57 26.84
N LEU A 470 6.04 19.40 26.30
CA LEU A 470 6.78 18.15 26.54
C LEU A 470 8.09 18.12 25.73
N PRO A 471 9.16 17.57 26.29
CA PRO A 471 10.38 17.31 25.52
C PRO A 471 10.08 16.34 24.37
N ARG A 472 10.81 16.47 23.27
CA ARG A 472 10.77 15.51 22.17
C ARG A 472 11.69 14.34 22.49
N LEU A 473 11.39 13.16 21.95
CA LEU A 473 12.22 11.98 22.15
C LEU A 473 13.67 12.25 21.74
N SER A 474 13.90 12.84 20.56
CA SER A 474 15.26 13.16 20.11
C SER A 474 16.01 14.11 21.05
N SER A 475 15.34 15.04 21.74
CA SER A 475 16.01 15.98 22.63
C SER A 475 16.46 15.33 23.95
N LEU A 476 15.84 14.22 24.35
CA LEU A 476 16.24 13.45 25.53
C LEU A 476 17.31 12.40 25.21
N ILE A 477 17.30 11.81 24.01
CA ILE A 477 18.28 10.77 23.64
C ILE A 477 19.70 11.33 23.45
N VAL A 478 19.83 12.61 23.07
CA VAL A 478 21.15 13.26 22.95
C VAL A 478 21.82 13.40 24.33
N ASP A 479 21.03 13.44 25.41
CA ASP A 479 21.54 13.44 26.77
C ASP A 479 21.99 12.02 27.16
N THR A 480 23.24 11.87 27.60
CA THR A 480 23.86 10.57 27.96
C THR A 480 23.19 9.89 29.16
N ASN A 481 22.27 10.58 29.83
CA ASN A 481 21.54 10.09 30.99
C ASN A 481 20.29 9.25 30.64
N THR A 482 19.93 9.12 29.36
CA THR A 482 18.80 8.30 28.91
C THR A 482 19.18 6.82 28.84
N GLN A 483 18.48 5.98 29.62
CA GLN A 483 18.79 4.56 29.77
C GLN A 483 17.92 3.64 28.92
N ALA A 484 16.62 3.92 28.82
CA ALA A 484 15.67 3.05 28.13
C ALA A 484 14.49 3.83 27.56
N LEU A 485 13.85 3.27 26.54
CA LEU A 485 12.60 3.77 25.97
C LEU A 485 11.42 3.05 26.64
N VAL A 486 10.48 3.81 27.17
CA VAL A 486 9.26 3.27 27.77
C VAL A 486 8.15 3.27 26.72
N ARG A 487 7.60 2.09 26.47
CA ARG A 487 6.48 1.88 25.55
C ARG A 487 5.24 1.47 26.31
N GLU A 488 4.09 1.97 25.91
CA GLU A 488 2.82 1.55 26.49
C GLU A 488 2.25 0.27 25.82
N ARG A 489 1.09 -0.18 26.28
CA ARG A 489 0.44 -1.40 25.79
C ARG A 489 0.11 -1.38 24.30
N SER A 490 -0.17 -0.20 23.73
CA SER A 490 -0.35 0.00 22.29
C SER A 490 0.97 0.04 21.51
N ASN A 491 2.11 -0.22 22.16
CA ASN A 491 3.46 -0.12 21.60
C ASN A 491 3.89 1.30 21.19
N ARG A 492 3.15 2.34 21.60
CA ARG A 492 3.57 3.75 21.45
C ARG A 492 4.61 4.14 22.48
N VAL A 493 5.42 5.15 22.16
CA VAL A 493 6.35 5.75 23.12
C VAL A 493 5.56 6.56 24.15
N ALA A 494 5.75 6.22 25.43
CA ALA A 494 5.22 6.99 26.56
C ALA A 494 6.29 7.90 27.17
N GLY A 495 7.56 7.59 27.00
CA GLY A 495 8.65 8.38 27.58
C GLY A 495 9.97 7.63 27.58
N VAL A 496 10.89 8.11 28.41
CA VAL A 496 12.20 7.50 28.61
C VAL A 496 12.47 7.29 30.10
N LEU A 497 13.36 6.34 30.39
CA LEU A 497 14.01 6.23 31.69
C LEU A 497 15.27 7.10 31.68
N TRP A 498 15.37 8.05 32.62
CA TRP A 498 16.44 9.06 32.70
C TRP A 498 17.08 9.08 34.09
N GLY A 499 18.40 9.27 34.15
CA GLY A 499 19.14 9.46 35.40
C GLY A 499 20.09 8.30 35.75
N ALA A 500 20.26 8.01 37.04
CA ALA A 500 21.18 6.98 37.55
C ALA A 500 20.65 5.54 37.32
N THR A 501 21.55 4.58 37.09
CA THR A 501 21.20 3.19 36.71
C THR A 501 20.43 2.43 37.78
N GLU A 502 20.62 2.76 39.06
CA GLU A 502 19.97 2.05 40.17
C GLU A 502 18.52 2.51 40.38
N HIS A 503 18.23 3.79 40.09
CA HIS A 503 16.90 4.41 40.27
C HIS A 503 16.57 5.35 39.11
N PRO A 504 16.36 4.82 37.89
CA PRO A 504 15.98 5.65 36.77
C PRO A 504 14.59 6.27 36.97
N LEU A 505 14.45 7.53 36.57
CA LEU A 505 13.20 8.26 36.64
C LEU A 505 12.47 8.16 35.31
N PHE A 506 11.16 7.91 35.34
CA PHE A 506 10.36 8.01 34.13
C PHE A 506 10.15 9.49 33.76
N VAL A 507 10.46 9.84 32.51
CA VAL A 507 10.28 11.18 31.94
C VAL A 507 9.40 11.08 30.69
N PRO A 508 8.22 11.72 30.67
CA PRO A 508 7.34 11.68 29.52
C PRO A 508 7.92 12.49 28.36
N CYS A 509 7.76 12.02 27.13
CA CYS A 509 8.24 12.71 25.94
C CYS A 509 7.37 12.45 24.72
N LEU A 510 7.42 13.38 23.77
CA LEU A 510 6.71 13.26 22.51
C LEU A 510 7.51 12.46 21.49
N ASP A 511 6.84 11.49 20.87
CA ASP A 511 7.40 10.73 19.75
C ASP A 511 7.49 11.64 18.52
N ASP A 512 8.71 11.95 18.11
CA ASP A 512 9.02 12.79 16.96
C ASP A 512 9.44 11.97 15.73
N GLY A 513 9.26 10.65 15.76
CA GLY A 513 9.66 9.73 14.70
C GLY A 513 11.10 9.20 14.85
N ASN A 514 11.82 9.53 15.92
CA ASN A 514 13.12 8.89 16.15
C ASN A 514 12.94 7.42 16.59
N LEU A 515 13.53 6.46 15.87
CA LEU A 515 13.36 5.04 16.18
C LEU A 515 14.20 4.54 17.39
N ALA A 516 15.08 5.39 17.94
CA ALA A 516 15.85 5.11 19.16
C ALA A 516 16.53 3.71 19.17
N LEU A 517 17.21 3.36 18.07
CA LEU A 517 17.68 1.98 17.78
C LEU A 517 18.57 1.37 18.88
N LYS A 518 19.33 2.20 19.60
CA LYS A 518 20.32 1.76 20.59
C LYS A 518 19.75 1.64 22.01
N LEU A 519 18.56 2.18 22.27
CA LEU A 519 17.99 2.15 23.62
C LEU A 519 17.25 0.84 23.87
N PRO A 520 17.43 0.19 25.04
CA PRO A 520 16.60 -0.92 25.46
C PRO A 520 15.13 -0.47 25.62
N ARG A 521 14.22 -1.44 25.66
CA ARG A 521 12.78 -1.22 25.76
C ARG A 521 12.26 -1.68 27.11
N VAL A 522 11.43 -0.85 27.71
CA VAL A 522 10.66 -1.15 28.91
C VAL A 522 9.19 -1.07 28.51
N TYR A 523 8.40 -2.09 28.81
CA TYR A 523 7.02 -2.18 28.39
C TYR A 523 6.09 -1.94 29.57
N GLU A 524 5.09 -1.09 29.38
CA GLU A 524 4.10 -0.73 30.38
C GLU A 524 4.67 -0.06 31.64
N VAL A 525 3.76 0.48 32.44
CA VAL A 525 4.08 1.13 33.71
C VAL A 525 4.71 0.15 34.71
N THR A 526 4.28 -1.11 34.68
CA THR A 526 4.62 -2.13 35.67
C THR A 526 6.08 -2.54 35.60
N MET A 527 6.73 -2.28 34.47
CA MET A 527 8.16 -2.53 34.28
C MET A 527 9.01 -1.27 34.51
N ILE A 528 8.42 -0.12 34.85
CA ILE A 528 9.18 1.06 35.27
C ILE A 528 9.76 0.77 36.67
N PRO A 529 11.09 0.87 36.86
CA PRO A 529 11.69 0.67 38.18
C PRO A 529 11.10 1.65 39.20
N PRO A 530 10.68 1.18 40.39
CA PRO A 530 10.13 2.07 41.41
C PRO A 530 11.22 3.03 41.91
N ALA A 531 10.90 4.32 41.94
CA ALA A 531 11.75 5.35 42.52
C ALA A 531 10.95 6.17 43.54
N SER A 532 11.63 6.63 44.59
CA SER A 532 11.00 7.36 45.69
C SER A 532 10.48 8.72 45.25
N LEU A 533 9.51 9.25 46.00
CA LEU A 533 8.97 10.59 45.75
C LEU A 533 10.09 11.65 45.77
N ALA A 534 11.02 11.54 46.72
CA ALA A 534 12.15 12.46 46.85
C ALA A 534 13.06 12.46 45.60
N ALA A 535 13.33 11.27 45.03
CA ALA A 535 14.14 11.14 43.82
C ALA A 535 13.45 11.80 42.62
N TYR A 536 12.14 11.57 42.47
CA TYR A 536 11.32 12.22 41.45
C TYR A 536 11.34 13.75 41.58
N LEU A 537 11.11 14.30 42.78
CA LEU A 537 11.11 15.74 42.99
C LEU A 537 12.47 16.39 42.66
N ALA A 538 13.58 15.75 43.05
CA ALA A 538 14.93 16.25 42.75
C ALA A 538 15.27 16.18 41.25
N GLY A 539 14.97 15.05 40.59
CA GLY A 539 15.22 14.88 39.16
C GLY A 539 14.38 15.82 38.30
N TYR A 540 13.09 15.96 38.62
CA TYR A 540 12.21 16.88 37.90
C TYR A 540 12.51 18.35 38.17
N ALA A 541 13.08 18.72 39.33
CA ALA A 541 13.60 20.07 39.55
C ALA A 541 14.74 20.40 38.56
N THR A 542 15.59 19.41 38.25
CA THR A 542 16.65 19.55 37.25
C THR A 542 16.07 19.66 35.84
N LEU A 543 15.19 18.73 35.46
CA LEU A 543 14.58 18.71 34.12
C LEU A 543 13.73 19.96 33.85
N ALA A 544 13.06 20.50 34.87
CA ALA A 544 12.23 21.70 34.75
C ALA A 544 13.01 22.96 34.39
N THR A 545 14.34 22.98 34.54
CA THR A 545 15.19 24.08 34.06
C THR A 545 15.17 24.21 32.54
N SER A 546 15.12 23.08 31.84
CA SER A 546 15.10 23.00 30.37
C SER A 546 13.67 22.82 29.83
N TYR A 547 12.81 22.17 30.61
CA TYR A 547 11.43 21.86 30.23
C TYR A 547 10.47 22.29 31.34
N PRO A 548 10.09 23.58 31.41
CA PRO A 548 9.26 24.11 32.51
C PRO A 548 7.93 23.37 32.71
N ALA A 549 7.39 22.79 31.65
CA ALA A 549 6.13 22.03 31.69
C ALA A 549 6.24 20.72 32.50
N LEU A 550 7.45 20.22 32.72
CA LEU A 550 7.72 19.05 33.56
C LEU A 550 7.77 19.36 35.06
N ARG A 551 7.58 20.62 35.48
CA ARG A 551 7.62 20.95 36.92
C ARG A 551 6.53 20.16 37.69
N PRO A 552 6.86 19.50 38.82
CA PRO A 552 5.86 18.86 39.67
C PRO A 552 4.86 19.91 40.21
N ALA A 553 3.57 19.61 40.09
CA ALA A 553 2.49 20.53 40.49
C ALA A 553 1.68 19.98 41.66
N GLN A 554 1.36 18.68 41.68
CA GLN A 554 0.52 18.06 42.71
C GLN A 554 0.99 16.64 43.04
N LEU A 555 0.71 16.17 44.26
CA LEU A 555 0.85 14.76 44.66
C LEU A 555 -0.45 14.02 44.33
N LEU A 556 -0.33 12.80 43.82
CA LEU A 556 -1.46 11.92 43.56
C LEU A 556 -1.53 10.88 44.68
N THR A 557 -2.70 10.77 45.30
CA THR A 557 -2.91 9.94 46.49
C THR A 557 -4.03 8.94 46.29
N ARG A 558 -3.88 7.75 46.87
CA ARG A 558 -4.89 6.68 46.83
C ARG A 558 -5.08 6.12 48.24
N ILE A 559 -6.32 5.82 48.60
CA ILE A 559 -6.66 5.16 49.86
C ILE A 559 -6.47 3.66 49.63
N THR A 560 -5.65 3.01 50.46
CA THR A 560 -5.49 1.55 50.42
C THR A 560 -6.60 0.85 51.19
N ASP A 561 -6.70 -0.47 51.03
CA ASP A 561 -7.67 -1.31 51.74
C ASP A 561 -7.54 -1.21 53.28
N GLU A 562 -6.38 -0.81 53.78
CA GLU A 562 -6.11 -0.57 55.20
C GLU A 562 -6.52 0.84 55.67
N SER A 563 -7.27 1.59 54.86
CA SER A 563 -7.66 3.00 55.10
C SER A 563 -6.50 3.98 55.28
N THR A 564 -5.29 3.60 54.86
CA THR A 564 -4.12 4.48 54.84
C THR A 564 -4.04 5.22 53.50
N MET A 565 -3.84 6.53 53.57
CA MET A 565 -3.66 7.37 52.39
C MET A 565 -2.19 7.29 51.95
N MET A 566 -1.95 6.81 50.74
CA MET A 566 -0.60 6.65 50.18
C MET A 566 -0.43 7.62 49.01
N VAL A 567 0.75 8.23 48.90
CA VAL A 567 1.17 8.90 47.67
C VAL A 567 1.55 7.81 46.67
N VAL A 568 0.91 7.83 45.50
CA VAL A 568 1.10 6.84 44.43
C VAL A 568 1.65 7.47 43.14
N GLY A 569 1.68 8.80 43.05
CA GLY A 569 2.23 9.50 41.89
C GLY A 569 2.43 10.99 42.11
N ILE A 570 2.90 11.65 41.05
CA ILE A 570 2.94 13.11 40.93
C ILE A 570 2.24 13.53 39.64
N GLN A 571 1.56 14.68 39.68
CA GLN A 571 1.06 15.35 38.48
C GLN A 571 2.00 16.51 38.13
N LEU A 572 2.43 16.56 36.87
CA LEU A 572 3.26 17.64 36.35
C LEU A 572 2.42 18.88 35.99
N ALA A 573 3.05 20.03 35.79
CA ALA A 573 2.39 21.26 35.37
C ALA A 573 1.65 21.10 34.03
N ILE A 574 2.21 20.28 33.12
CA ILE A 574 1.57 19.87 31.87
C ILE A 574 0.45 18.84 32.04
N GLY A 575 0.16 18.40 33.27
CA GLY A 575 -0.93 17.50 33.65
C GLY A 575 -0.65 16.02 33.46
N THR A 576 0.51 15.65 32.91
CA THR A 576 0.96 14.24 32.88
C THR A 576 1.05 13.69 34.29
N MET A 577 0.53 12.49 34.49
CA MET A 577 0.62 11.75 35.74
C MET A 577 1.81 10.79 35.68
N ILE A 578 2.64 10.80 36.71
CA ILE A 578 3.86 10.00 36.81
C ILE A 578 3.73 9.08 38.03
N PRO A 579 3.90 7.76 37.88
CA PRO A 579 3.86 6.86 39.02
C PRO A 579 5.12 7.03 39.88
N VAL A 580 4.97 6.93 41.19
CA VAL A 580 6.10 6.86 42.14
C VAL A 580 5.96 5.60 43.01
N ALA A 581 7.04 5.21 43.68
CA ALA A 581 6.94 4.16 44.69
C ALA A 581 5.92 4.57 45.77
N PRO A 582 4.94 3.71 46.12
CA PRO A 582 3.94 4.06 47.12
C PRO A 582 4.57 4.39 48.48
N GLU A 583 4.27 5.58 49.01
CA GLU A 583 4.78 6.05 50.30
C GLU A 583 3.64 6.64 51.15
N PRO A 584 3.66 6.53 52.50
CA PRO A 584 2.62 7.09 53.36
C PRO A 584 2.46 8.60 53.18
N PHE A 585 1.23 9.07 52.97
CA PHE A 585 0.95 10.50 52.86
C PHE A 585 0.84 11.15 54.24
N ASN A 586 1.59 12.24 54.43
CA ASN A 586 1.47 13.11 55.60
C ASN A 586 1.24 14.56 55.14
N ALA A 587 0.05 15.10 55.47
CA ALA A 587 -0.37 16.44 55.08
C ALA A 587 0.53 17.55 55.66
N ASP A 588 1.11 17.35 56.84
CA ASP A 588 1.93 18.37 57.53
C ASP A 588 3.32 18.53 56.91
N THR A 589 3.80 17.50 56.20
CA THR A 589 5.14 17.47 55.58
C THR A 589 5.11 17.40 54.05
N ALA A 590 3.92 17.55 53.45
CA ALA A 590 3.75 17.40 52.01
C ALA A 590 4.42 18.56 51.25
N PRO A 591 5.36 18.28 50.33
CA PRO A 591 6.06 19.33 49.58
C PRO A 591 5.18 20.02 48.52
N LEU A 592 4.02 19.45 48.20
CA LEU A 592 3.11 19.87 47.14
C LEU A 592 1.65 19.58 47.55
N PRO A 593 0.66 20.29 47.00
CA PRO A 593 -0.75 20.00 47.24
C PRO A 593 -1.12 18.59 46.76
N ALA A 594 -1.99 17.89 47.48
CA ALA A 594 -2.41 16.54 47.16
C ALA A 594 -3.79 16.49 46.49
N GLN A 595 -3.96 15.57 45.55
CA GLN A 595 -5.21 15.23 44.88
C GLN A 595 -5.47 13.72 45.04
N GLN A 596 -6.71 13.35 45.35
CA GLN A 596 -7.13 11.94 45.33
C GLN A 596 -7.25 11.45 43.88
N LEU A 597 -6.63 10.32 43.58
CA LEU A 597 -6.60 9.71 42.27
C LEU A 597 -7.46 8.44 42.25
N ASP A 598 -8.45 8.42 41.36
CA ASP A 598 -9.25 7.22 41.11
C ASP A 598 -8.41 6.19 40.35
N ALA A 599 -8.01 6.51 39.11
CA ALA A 599 -7.22 5.63 38.25
C ALA A 599 -6.27 6.42 37.34
N PHE A 600 -5.11 5.85 37.05
CA PHE A 600 -4.18 6.37 36.05
C PHE A 600 -4.67 6.09 34.61
N PRO A 601 -4.22 6.87 33.61
CA PRO A 601 -4.57 6.65 32.21
C PRO A 601 -4.25 5.24 31.71
N TRP A 602 -3.07 4.70 32.01
CA TRP A 602 -2.67 3.36 31.56
C TRP A 602 -3.43 2.22 32.26
N GLU A 603 -3.90 2.44 33.49
CA GLU A 603 -4.78 1.48 34.18
C GLU A 603 -6.10 1.36 33.41
N ARG A 604 -6.58 2.47 32.83
CA ARG A 604 -7.76 2.48 31.95
C ARG A 604 -7.44 1.87 30.59
N ASP A 605 -6.31 2.21 29.97
CA ASP A 605 -5.89 1.62 28.69
C ASP A 605 -5.75 0.10 28.77
N ALA A 606 -5.34 -0.42 29.93
CA ALA A 606 -5.27 -1.85 30.20
C ALA A 606 -6.65 -2.55 30.17
N LEU A 607 -7.73 -1.82 30.40
CA LEU A 607 -9.11 -2.32 30.27
C LEU A 607 -9.59 -2.33 28.80
N ILE A 608 -9.01 -1.47 27.94
CA ILE A 608 -9.38 -1.32 26.52
C ILE A 608 -8.60 -2.29 25.65
N LEU A 609 -7.29 -2.33 25.88
CA LEU A 609 -6.33 -3.04 25.05
C LEU A 609 -6.05 -4.40 25.69
N ARG A 610 -6.40 -5.46 24.95
CA ARG A 610 -6.14 -6.84 25.33
C ARG A 610 -4.66 -7.04 25.67
N ALA A 611 -4.39 -7.73 26.78
CA ALA A 611 -3.06 -8.27 27.02
C ALA A 611 -2.69 -9.20 25.84
N PRO A 612 -1.48 -9.10 25.27
CA PRO A 612 -1.08 -9.86 24.07
C PRO A 612 -1.22 -11.39 24.18
N ASP A 613 -1.30 -11.90 25.40
CA ASP A 613 -1.40 -13.30 25.82
C ASP A 613 -2.78 -13.70 26.34
N ALA A 614 -3.74 -12.77 26.43
CA ALA A 614 -5.08 -13.10 26.91
C ALA A 614 -5.76 -14.07 25.94
N SER A 615 -6.28 -15.17 26.49
CA SER A 615 -7.09 -16.17 25.77
C SER A 615 -8.14 -15.49 24.89
N PRO A 616 -8.36 -15.96 23.62
CA PRO A 616 -9.40 -15.49 22.70
C PRO A 616 -10.78 -15.25 23.34
N SER A 617 -11.10 -16.00 24.40
CA SER A 617 -12.37 -15.98 25.13
C SER A 617 -12.62 -14.79 26.07
N GLN A 618 -11.60 -14.03 26.47
CA GLN A 618 -11.79 -12.78 27.25
C GLN A 618 -11.98 -11.60 26.31
N LEU A 619 -13.20 -11.46 25.77
CA LEU A 619 -13.62 -10.23 25.13
C LEU A 619 -13.97 -9.21 26.20
N VAL A 620 -13.27 -8.08 26.15
CA VAL A 620 -13.73 -6.85 26.78
C VAL A 620 -15.01 -6.46 26.04
N ALA A 621 -16.16 -6.66 26.67
CA ALA A 621 -17.46 -6.24 26.14
C ALA A 621 -17.50 -4.70 26.11
N LEU A 622 -17.12 -4.14 24.96
CA LEU A 622 -17.18 -2.72 24.64
C LEU A 622 -18.62 -2.41 24.21
N GLU A 623 -19.52 -2.13 25.15
CA GLU A 623 -20.93 -1.86 24.90
C GLU A 623 -21.17 -0.39 24.51
N GLU A 624 -21.50 -0.12 23.25
CA GLU A 624 -22.04 1.17 22.80
C GLU A 624 -23.51 1.36 23.25
N SER A 625 -24.01 2.61 23.21
CA SER A 625 -25.45 2.88 23.29
C SER A 625 -26.26 1.93 22.39
N THR A 626 -27.34 1.38 22.92
CA THR A 626 -28.13 0.33 22.26
C THR A 626 -28.46 0.67 20.81
N ALA A 627 -27.96 -0.12 19.85
CA ALA A 627 -28.16 0.11 18.43
C ALA A 627 -29.58 -0.31 18.00
N SER A 628 -30.14 0.38 17.01
CA SER A 628 -31.41 -0.06 16.41
C SER A 628 -31.28 -1.48 15.83
N VAL A 629 -32.40 -2.20 15.74
CA VAL A 629 -32.40 -3.57 15.18
C VAL A 629 -31.87 -3.57 13.74
N GLU A 630 -32.15 -2.49 13.00
CA GLU A 630 -31.66 -2.27 11.64
C GLU A 630 -30.13 -2.05 11.58
N GLU A 631 -29.56 -1.33 12.56
CA GLU A 631 -28.10 -1.17 12.70
C GLU A 631 -27.43 -2.48 13.15
N GLN A 632 -28.04 -3.23 14.05
CA GLN A 632 -27.55 -4.55 14.44
C GLN A 632 -27.55 -5.52 13.26
N LEU A 633 -28.58 -5.51 12.43
CA LEU A 633 -28.62 -6.30 11.20
C LEU A 633 -27.56 -5.86 10.18
N ALA A 634 -27.27 -4.56 10.11
CA ALA A 634 -26.23 -4.01 9.24
C ALA A 634 -24.81 -4.41 9.70
N GLU A 635 -24.57 -4.44 11.02
CA GLU A 635 -23.29 -4.89 11.56
C GLU A 635 -23.13 -6.41 11.47
N ALA A 636 -24.20 -7.19 11.74
CA ALA A 636 -24.21 -8.64 11.50
C ALA A 636 -23.82 -8.99 10.05
N TYR A 637 -24.19 -8.15 9.08
CA TYR A 637 -23.74 -8.31 7.70
C TYR A 637 -22.22 -8.09 7.53
N GLN A 638 -21.58 -7.21 8.30
CA GLN A 638 -20.11 -7.07 8.26
C GLN A 638 -19.39 -8.29 8.84
N HIS A 639 -19.94 -8.92 9.89
CA HIS A 639 -19.47 -10.21 10.37
C HIS A 639 -19.64 -11.30 9.31
N VAL A 640 -20.75 -11.31 8.56
CA VAL A 640 -20.93 -12.23 7.43
C VAL A 640 -19.86 -12.02 6.37
N ARG A 641 -19.54 -10.77 6.01
CA ARG A 641 -18.47 -10.47 5.04
C ARG A 641 -17.13 -11.02 5.53
N LEU A 642 -16.79 -10.76 6.80
CA LEU A 642 -15.54 -11.23 7.43
C LEU A 642 -15.45 -12.75 7.40
N SER A 643 -16.43 -13.45 7.99
CA SER A 643 -16.51 -14.92 8.00
C SER A 643 -16.53 -15.52 6.60
N PHE A 644 -17.21 -14.89 5.65
CA PHE A 644 -17.25 -15.34 4.26
C PHE A 644 -15.87 -15.25 3.59
N SER A 645 -15.11 -14.17 3.84
CA SER A 645 -13.74 -14.03 3.31
C SER A 645 -12.79 -15.11 3.85
N PHE A 646 -12.96 -15.55 5.10
CA PHE A 646 -12.21 -16.66 5.67
C PHE A 646 -12.69 -18.03 5.19
N LEU A 647 -13.98 -18.15 4.84
CA LEU A 647 -14.56 -19.37 4.27
C LEU A 647 -14.08 -19.65 2.84
N LEU A 648 -13.92 -18.62 2.00
CA LEU A 648 -13.63 -18.78 0.57
C LEU A 648 -12.37 -19.63 0.28
N PRO A 649 -11.22 -19.42 0.95
CA PRO A 649 -10.05 -20.29 0.75
C PRO A 649 -10.26 -21.73 1.22
N ARG A 650 -11.14 -21.95 2.20
CA ARG A 650 -11.49 -23.28 2.73
C ARG A 650 -12.46 -24.03 1.82
N GLN A 651 -13.18 -23.33 0.93
CA GLN A 651 -14.12 -23.90 -0.04
C GLN A 651 -13.74 -23.52 -1.48
N PRO A 652 -12.68 -24.13 -2.06
CA PRO A 652 -12.18 -23.78 -3.38
C PRO A 652 -13.21 -23.99 -4.50
N ALA A 653 -14.11 -24.96 -4.34
CA ALA A 653 -15.21 -25.19 -5.28
C ALA A 653 -16.21 -24.03 -5.31
N LEU A 654 -16.56 -23.48 -4.14
CA LEU A 654 -17.44 -22.31 -4.04
C LEU A 654 -16.76 -21.08 -4.66
N LEU A 655 -15.49 -20.84 -4.34
CA LEU A 655 -14.71 -19.76 -4.91
C LEU A 655 -14.62 -19.85 -6.45
N ALA A 656 -14.34 -21.03 -6.99
CA ALA A 656 -14.29 -21.27 -8.42
C ALA A 656 -15.66 -21.04 -9.09
N ASN A 657 -16.76 -21.44 -8.47
CA ASN A 657 -18.11 -21.20 -8.97
C ASN A 657 -18.46 -19.70 -8.97
N ILE A 658 -18.10 -18.97 -7.91
CA ILE A 658 -18.29 -17.51 -7.82
C ILE A 658 -17.48 -16.80 -8.91
N GLN A 659 -16.19 -17.12 -9.04
CA GLN A 659 -15.31 -16.53 -10.07
C GLN A 659 -15.78 -16.89 -11.48
N GLY A 660 -16.23 -18.14 -11.69
CA GLY A 660 -16.81 -18.61 -12.95
C GLY A 660 -18.06 -17.83 -13.32
N LEU A 661 -18.96 -17.58 -12.35
CA LEU A 661 -20.18 -16.81 -12.57
C LEU A 661 -19.90 -15.33 -12.85
N ILE A 662 -18.90 -14.74 -12.18
CA ILE A 662 -18.45 -13.36 -12.43
C ILE A 662 -17.95 -13.23 -13.88
N ARG A 663 -17.12 -14.18 -14.35
CA ARG A 663 -16.49 -14.17 -15.68
C ARG A 663 -17.45 -14.52 -16.82
N LYS A 664 -18.52 -15.26 -16.56
CA LYS A 664 -19.47 -15.72 -17.59
C LYS A 664 -20.20 -14.55 -18.22
N GLU A 665 -20.32 -14.50 -19.55
CA GLU A 665 -21.08 -13.45 -20.24
C GLU A 665 -22.59 -13.74 -20.15
N MET A 666 -23.28 -13.01 -19.27
CA MET A 666 -24.75 -13.03 -19.16
C MET A 666 -25.24 -11.70 -18.55
N PRO A 667 -26.52 -11.33 -18.75
CA PRO A 667 -27.07 -10.12 -18.16
C PRO A 667 -26.91 -10.08 -16.64
N LEU A 668 -26.68 -8.89 -16.07
CA LEU A 668 -26.41 -8.71 -14.64
C LEU A 668 -27.54 -9.27 -13.75
N TYR A 669 -28.79 -9.19 -14.19
CA TYR A 669 -29.92 -9.74 -13.45
C TYR A 669 -29.88 -11.28 -13.39
N GLU A 670 -29.44 -11.95 -14.46
CA GLU A 670 -29.22 -13.41 -14.48
C GLU A 670 -28.03 -13.80 -13.60
N LYS A 671 -26.93 -13.03 -13.64
CA LYS A 671 -25.79 -13.25 -12.74
C LYS A 671 -26.23 -13.13 -11.28
N ARG A 672 -27.01 -12.10 -10.95
CA ARG A 672 -27.53 -11.88 -9.60
C ARG A 672 -28.39 -13.05 -9.14
N LYS A 673 -29.34 -13.49 -9.96
CA LYS A 673 -30.20 -14.64 -9.66
C LYS A 673 -29.39 -15.91 -9.40
N ARG A 674 -28.39 -16.19 -10.23
CA ARG A 674 -27.51 -17.37 -10.08
C ARG A 674 -26.57 -17.25 -8.88
N MET A 675 -26.10 -16.03 -8.57
CA MET A 675 -25.27 -15.77 -7.41
C MET A 675 -26.08 -15.91 -6.13
N ASP A 676 -27.32 -15.42 -6.11
CA ASP A 676 -28.24 -15.61 -5.00
C ASP A 676 -28.52 -17.11 -4.75
N ILE A 677 -28.78 -17.90 -5.80
CA ILE A 677 -28.93 -19.36 -5.70
C ILE A 677 -27.67 -20.04 -5.14
N LEU A 678 -26.49 -19.56 -5.53
CA LEU A 678 -25.21 -20.11 -5.08
C LEU A 678 -24.90 -19.76 -3.61
N LEU A 679 -25.21 -18.53 -3.20
CA LEU A 679 -24.84 -17.99 -1.90
C LEU A 679 -25.89 -18.22 -0.82
N GLU A 680 -27.18 -18.32 -1.16
CA GLU A 680 -28.25 -18.51 -0.18
C GLU A 680 -28.03 -19.74 0.72
N PRO A 681 -27.67 -20.93 0.21
CA PRO A 681 -27.41 -22.09 1.06
C PRO A 681 -26.22 -21.85 2.01
N VAL A 682 -25.19 -21.15 1.54
CA VAL A 682 -24.00 -20.83 2.34
C VAL A 682 -24.36 -19.86 3.45
N ILE A 683 -24.97 -18.72 3.13
CA ILE A 683 -25.37 -17.70 4.11
C ILE A 683 -26.34 -18.25 5.14
N ARG A 684 -27.29 -19.10 4.73
CA ARG A 684 -28.21 -19.79 5.65
C ARG A 684 -27.51 -20.64 6.71
N THR A 685 -26.33 -21.18 6.39
CA THR A 685 -25.52 -21.94 7.37
C THR A 685 -24.62 -21.07 8.23
N MET A 686 -24.52 -19.77 7.95
CA MET A 686 -23.64 -18.84 8.68
C MET A 686 -24.40 -18.00 9.69
N ILE A 687 -25.71 -17.79 9.50
CA ILE A 687 -26.48 -16.83 10.29
C ILE A 687 -27.63 -17.52 11.03
N LEU A 688 -27.99 -16.95 12.17
CA LEU A 688 -29.16 -17.29 12.96
C LEU A 688 -30.12 -16.09 12.98
N PRO A 689 -31.17 -16.09 12.14
CA PRO A 689 -32.18 -15.05 12.16
C PRO A 689 -33.01 -15.16 13.44
N GLU A 690 -33.19 -14.05 14.16
CA GLU A 690 -33.97 -14.02 15.40
C GLU A 690 -34.85 -12.77 15.44
N GLU A 691 -36.14 -12.96 15.67
CA GLU A 691 -37.04 -11.83 15.84
C GLU A 691 -36.84 -11.20 17.21
N THR A 692 -36.54 -9.91 17.24
CA THR A 692 -36.30 -9.19 18.48
C THR A 692 -36.73 -7.73 18.39
N THR A 693 -37.19 -7.21 19.52
CA THR A 693 -37.36 -5.77 19.77
C THR A 693 -36.21 -5.21 20.62
N GLU A 694 -35.30 -6.08 21.06
CA GLU A 694 -34.19 -5.76 21.94
C GLU A 694 -33.14 -4.95 21.19
N ARG A 695 -32.79 -3.80 21.77
CA ARG A 695 -31.68 -2.99 21.28
C ARG A 695 -30.43 -3.41 22.04
N ARG A 696 -29.45 -3.96 21.33
CA ARG A 696 -28.18 -4.41 21.91
C ARG A 696 -27.04 -3.48 21.52
N ALA A 697 -26.03 -3.44 22.36
CA ALA A 697 -24.76 -2.80 22.03
C ALA A 697 -24.05 -3.60 20.94
N LEU A 698 -23.32 -2.90 20.07
CA LEU A 698 -22.53 -3.52 19.01
C LEU A 698 -21.08 -3.65 19.45
N SER A 699 -20.42 -4.77 19.16
CA SER A 699 -19.01 -5.00 19.46
C SER A 699 -18.08 -4.13 18.59
N LEU A 700 -17.05 -3.55 19.19
CA LEU A 700 -16.05 -2.76 18.47
C LEU A 700 -15.23 -3.63 17.50
N LEU A 701 -14.91 -4.85 17.93
CA LEU A 701 -14.20 -5.82 17.12
C LEU A 701 -15.20 -6.73 16.41
N ARG A 702 -14.94 -6.96 15.13
CA ARG A 702 -15.60 -7.97 14.33
C ARG A 702 -14.88 -9.28 14.50
N VAL A 703 -15.66 -10.33 14.67
CA VAL A 703 -15.17 -11.68 14.93
C VAL A 703 -15.68 -12.61 13.83
N ASP A 704 -14.82 -13.52 13.38
CA ASP A 704 -15.23 -14.64 12.54
C ASP A 704 -15.94 -15.70 13.41
N CYS A 705 -17.27 -15.65 13.50
CA CYS A 705 -18.05 -16.58 14.30
C CYS A 705 -17.85 -18.05 13.89
N LEU A 706 -17.55 -18.32 12.62
CA LEU A 706 -17.37 -19.69 12.12
C LEU A 706 -16.04 -20.31 12.56
N SER A 707 -15.09 -19.50 13.00
CA SER A 707 -13.82 -19.98 13.55
C SER A 707 -13.94 -20.51 14.98
N LEU A 708 -15.07 -20.25 15.64
CA LEU A 708 -15.36 -20.64 17.03
C LEU A 708 -16.17 -21.94 17.13
N ASP A 709 -16.31 -22.67 16.02
CA ASP A 709 -16.96 -23.98 16.03
C ASP A 709 -16.19 -24.95 16.95
N GLY A 710 -16.89 -25.44 17.99
CA GLY A 710 -16.32 -26.29 19.06
C GLY A 710 -15.98 -25.56 20.36
N ASP A 711 -16.12 -24.22 20.40
CA ASP A 711 -15.91 -23.40 21.59
C ASP A 711 -17.21 -22.66 21.96
N GLU A 712 -18.12 -23.37 22.65
CA GLU A 712 -19.41 -22.83 23.08
C GLU A 712 -19.27 -21.60 23.98
N ALA A 713 -18.30 -21.61 24.88
CA ALA A 713 -18.01 -20.50 25.79
C ALA A 713 -17.50 -19.27 25.02
N GLY A 714 -16.57 -19.46 24.08
CA GLY A 714 -16.07 -18.40 23.20
C GLY A 714 -17.13 -17.85 22.26
N CYS A 715 -18.04 -18.69 21.77
CA CYS A 715 -19.16 -18.26 20.95
C CYS A 715 -20.15 -17.39 21.72
N ALA A 716 -20.45 -17.75 22.98
CA ALA A 716 -21.36 -16.99 23.84
C ALA A 716 -20.80 -15.62 24.25
N THR A 717 -19.49 -15.47 24.34
CA THR A 717 -18.84 -14.19 24.68
C THR A 717 -18.55 -13.31 23.46
N ALA A 718 -18.68 -13.83 22.24
CA ALA A 718 -18.36 -13.13 20.99
C ALA A 718 -19.33 -12.00 20.59
N GLY A 719 -20.36 -11.72 21.39
CA GLY A 719 -21.30 -10.59 21.26
C GLY A 719 -22.21 -10.63 20.03
N ALA A 720 -21.63 -10.71 18.83
CA ALA A 720 -22.30 -10.82 17.54
C ALA A 720 -22.56 -12.28 17.11
N CYS A 721 -22.08 -13.27 17.87
CA CYS A 721 -22.27 -14.69 17.60
C CYS A 721 -23.23 -15.34 18.60
N ARG A 722 -23.88 -16.43 18.18
CA ARG A 722 -24.79 -17.22 19.02
C ARG A 722 -24.61 -18.70 18.73
N TRP A 723 -24.48 -19.48 19.79
CA TRP A 723 -24.38 -20.93 19.70
C TRP A 723 -25.75 -21.55 19.42
N SER A 724 -25.84 -22.34 18.36
CA SER A 724 -27.08 -23.05 17.98
C SER A 724 -26.76 -24.28 17.14
N GLY A 725 -27.40 -25.41 17.46
CA GLY A 725 -27.23 -26.65 16.70
C GLY A 725 -25.81 -27.23 16.73
N GLY A 726 -25.05 -27.01 17.81
CA GLY A 726 -23.67 -27.49 17.96
C GLY A 726 -22.63 -26.70 17.15
N ARG A 727 -22.99 -25.50 16.68
CA ARG A 727 -22.13 -24.60 15.90
C ARG A 727 -22.30 -23.15 16.35
N CYS A 728 -21.30 -22.34 16.07
CA CYS A 728 -21.36 -20.91 16.32
C CYS A 728 -21.85 -20.18 15.06
N LEU A 729 -22.97 -19.47 15.17
CA LEU A 729 -23.61 -18.74 14.07
C LEU A 729 -23.60 -17.24 14.33
N ILE A 730 -23.65 -16.43 13.28
CA ILE A 730 -23.77 -14.98 13.39
C ILE A 730 -25.21 -14.63 13.75
N HIS A 731 -25.42 -13.91 14.84
CA HIS A 731 -26.75 -13.47 15.26
C HIS A 731 -27.25 -12.37 14.31
N ALA A 732 -28.37 -12.62 13.64
CA ALA A 732 -28.96 -11.71 12.66
C ALA A 732 -30.34 -11.23 13.15
N PRO A 733 -30.39 -10.14 13.96
CA PRO A 733 -31.64 -9.69 14.57
C PRO A 733 -32.55 -9.07 13.53
N VAL A 734 -33.84 -9.42 13.60
CA VAL A 734 -34.89 -8.92 12.72
C VAL A 734 -36.00 -8.34 13.56
N ARG A 735 -36.56 -7.19 13.14
CA ARG A 735 -37.65 -6.56 13.87
C ARG A 735 -38.90 -7.45 13.81
N THR A 736 -39.48 -7.73 14.97
CA THR A 736 -40.72 -8.51 15.11
C THR A 736 -41.82 -7.96 14.22
N GLY A 737 -42.45 -8.82 13.41
CA GLY A 737 -43.51 -8.43 12.49
C GLY A 737 -43.08 -7.67 11.23
N SER A 738 -41.77 -7.47 10.98
CA SER A 738 -41.30 -6.77 9.77
C SER A 738 -41.38 -7.59 8.48
N GLY A 739 -41.53 -8.92 8.59
CA GLY A 739 -41.47 -9.83 7.44
C GLY A 739 -40.11 -9.87 6.73
N THR A 740 -39.06 -9.27 7.32
CA THR A 740 -37.73 -9.18 6.72
C THR A 740 -37.04 -10.54 6.76
N ASN A 741 -36.66 -11.08 5.61
CA ASN A 741 -35.86 -12.29 5.55
C ASN A 741 -34.37 -11.94 5.57
N ALA A 742 -33.72 -12.04 6.75
CA ALA A 742 -32.31 -11.70 6.94
C ALA A 742 -31.38 -12.46 5.98
N VAL A 743 -31.62 -13.75 5.74
CA VAL A 743 -30.85 -14.57 4.79
C VAL A 743 -30.91 -13.95 3.41
N ARG A 744 -32.12 -13.65 2.92
CA ARG A 744 -32.32 -13.04 1.60
C ARG A 744 -31.66 -11.67 1.48
N VAL A 745 -31.73 -10.84 2.52
CA VAL A 745 -31.12 -9.50 2.55
C VAL A 745 -29.59 -9.60 2.47
N MET A 746 -28.98 -10.44 3.30
CA MET A 746 -27.53 -10.63 3.35
C MET A 746 -27.00 -11.27 2.05
N THR A 747 -27.69 -12.29 1.53
CA THR A 747 -27.39 -12.90 0.24
C THR A 747 -27.45 -11.87 -0.89
N ALA A 748 -28.53 -11.09 -0.99
CA ALA A 748 -28.70 -10.11 -2.05
C ALA A 748 -27.66 -8.98 -2.02
N ARG A 749 -27.21 -8.57 -0.81
CA ARG A 749 -26.14 -7.59 -0.63
C ARG A 749 -24.78 -8.17 -1.02
N LEU A 750 -24.46 -9.36 -0.55
CA LEU A 750 -23.19 -10.03 -0.87
C LEU A 750 -23.07 -10.33 -2.37
N SER A 751 -24.16 -10.74 -3.01
CA SER A 751 -24.24 -10.92 -4.47
C SER A 751 -23.94 -9.62 -5.22
N ASP A 752 -24.51 -8.48 -4.79
CA ASP A 752 -24.23 -7.19 -5.42
C ASP A 752 -22.77 -6.75 -5.19
N GLU A 753 -22.19 -6.97 -4.00
CA GLU A 753 -20.76 -6.76 -3.72
C GLU A 753 -19.85 -7.57 -4.64
N LEU A 754 -20.12 -8.87 -4.77
CA LEU A 754 -19.34 -9.78 -5.61
C LEU A 754 -19.51 -9.52 -7.11
N LEU A 755 -20.64 -8.96 -7.56
CA LEU A 755 -20.89 -8.73 -8.98
C LEU A 755 -20.53 -7.31 -9.44
N ARG A 756 -20.96 -6.29 -8.69
CA ARG A 756 -20.90 -4.87 -9.10
C ARG A 756 -19.68 -4.12 -8.57
N TYR A 757 -19.22 -4.43 -7.36
CA TYR A 757 -18.26 -3.58 -6.65
C TYR A 757 -16.86 -4.21 -6.61
N ALA A 758 -15.98 -3.80 -7.54
CA ALA A 758 -14.65 -4.40 -7.69
C ALA A 758 -13.77 -4.29 -6.42
N ALA A 759 -13.83 -3.16 -5.71
CA ALA A 759 -13.10 -2.96 -4.46
C ALA A 759 -13.62 -3.90 -3.35
N ARG A 760 -14.94 -3.97 -3.12
CA ARG A 760 -15.56 -4.84 -2.11
C ARG A 760 -15.35 -6.32 -2.41
N ARG A 761 -15.43 -6.71 -3.69
CA ARG A 761 -15.08 -8.06 -4.16
C ARG A 761 -13.61 -8.40 -3.87
N ARG A 762 -12.70 -7.44 -4.06
CA ARG A 762 -11.29 -7.62 -3.76
C ARG A 762 -11.07 -7.81 -2.26
N GLU A 763 -11.72 -7.01 -1.41
CA GLU A 763 -11.69 -7.19 0.05
C GLU A 763 -12.07 -8.62 0.46
N LEU A 764 -13.14 -9.18 -0.13
CA LEU A 764 -13.60 -10.54 0.15
C LEU A 764 -12.63 -11.63 -0.33
N PHE A 765 -12.01 -11.45 -1.50
CA PHE A 765 -11.08 -12.44 -2.07
C PHE A 765 -9.68 -12.38 -1.45
N GLU A 766 -9.27 -11.22 -0.95
CA GLU A 766 -7.94 -10.98 -0.38
C GLU A 766 -7.96 -10.93 1.16
N GLN A 767 -9.12 -11.16 1.79
CA GLN A 767 -9.30 -11.13 3.26
C GLN A 767 -8.94 -9.76 3.87
N ASN A 768 -9.19 -8.68 3.14
CA ASN A 768 -8.88 -7.29 3.55
C ASN A 768 -10.12 -6.57 4.11
N ILE A 769 -10.92 -7.25 4.93
CA ILE A 769 -12.13 -6.67 5.52
C ILE A 769 -11.76 -6.00 6.85
N PRO A 770 -12.19 -4.75 7.12
CA PRO A 770 -11.87 -4.10 8.39
C PRO A 770 -12.43 -4.89 9.57
N GLU A 771 -11.56 -5.32 10.49
CA GLU A 771 -11.91 -6.05 11.71
C GLU A 771 -12.38 -5.11 12.83
N ILE A 772 -12.15 -3.82 12.71
CA ILE A 772 -12.56 -2.81 13.70
C ILE A 772 -13.75 -2.03 13.11
N ARG A 773 -14.85 -1.97 13.86
CA ARG A 773 -15.99 -1.09 13.56
C ARG A 773 -15.63 0.34 13.98
N GLU A 774 -16.06 1.33 13.22
CA GLU A 774 -16.05 2.72 13.68
C GLU A 774 -17.17 2.92 14.75
N PRO A 775 -16.85 3.26 16.00
CA PRO A 775 -17.88 3.48 17.01
C PRO A 775 -18.68 4.76 16.72
N ARG A 776 -19.95 4.77 17.12
CA ARG A 776 -20.86 5.91 17.20
C ARG A 776 -21.13 6.26 18.68
N GLY A 777 -20.32 7.17 19.21
CA GLY A 777 -20.56 7.75 20.53
C GLY A 777 -19.75 7.09 21.64
N VAL A 778 -20.36 7.00 22.83
CA VAL A 778 -19.71 6.57 24.07
C VAL A 778 -19.70 5.04 24.16
N VAL A 779 -18.53 4.47 24.39
CA VAL A 779 -18.30 3.03 24.57
C VAL A 779 -18.35 2.72 26.08
N ARG A 780 -18.83 1.57 26.53
CA ARG A 780 -18.76 1.13 27.94
C ARG A 780 -17.97 -0.15 28.05
N VAL A 781 -17.31 -0.40 29.17
CA VAL A 781 -16.70 -1.70 29.46
C VAL A 781 -17.09 -2.14 30.85
N GLY A 782 -17.83 -3.25 30.94
CA GLY A 782 -18.40 -3.70 32.20
C GLY A 782 -19.38 -2.68 32.79
N ASP A 783 -19.34 -2.50 34.11
CA ASP A 783 -20.21 -1.57 34.85
C ASP A 783 -19.75 -0.11 34.77
N GLU A 784 -18.61 0.16 34.11
CA GLU A 784 -18.07 1.49 33.94
C GLU A 784 -18.43 2.09 32.58
N LEU A 785 -18.97 3.32 32.62
CA LEU A 785 -19.01 4.20 31.46
C LEU A 785 -17.57 4.41 30.98
N TYR A 786 -17.27 4.27 29.68
CA TYR A 786 -16.14 5.07 29.20
C TYR A 786 -16.59 6.51 29.30
N LEU A 787 -16.09 7.17 30.32
CA LEU A 787 -15.92 8.59 30.23
C LEU A 787 -14.84 8.77 29.16
N ALA A 788 -15.31 9.00 27.93
CA ALA A 788 -14.71 10.04 27.13
C ALA A 788 -14.11 11.08 28.08
N THR A 789 -12.84 11.46 27.88
CA THR A 789 -12.19 12.39 28.81
C THR A 789 -12.91 13.75 28.83
N ARG A 790 -13.90 13.92 27.93
CA ARG A 790 -14.90 14.98 27.84
C ARG A 790 -16.31 14.39 27.74
N GLN A 791 -17.33 15.12 28.20
CA GLN A 791 -18.68 14.85 27.68
C GLN A 791 -18.68 15.02 26.15
N ASN A 792 -19.17 14.01 25.41
CA ASN A 792 -19.35 13.98 23.95
C ASN A 792 -18.08 13.85 23.07
N GLU A 793 -16.99 13.24 23.56
CA GLU A 793 -15.84 12.88 22.69
C GLU A 793 -16.27 11.87 21.61
N ARG A 794 -15.86 12.11 20.35
CA ARG A 794 -16.19 11.23 19.22
C ARG A 794 -15.21 10.06 19.16
N ALA A 795 -15.70 8.90 18.79
CA ALA A 795 -14.94 7.69 18.45
C ALA A 795 -13.69 7.94 17.60
N THR A 796 -13.76 8.82 16.60
CA THR A 796 -12.62 9.18 15.75
C THR A 796 -11.49 9.86 16.53
N ALA A 797 -11.80 10.64 17.57
CA ALA A 797 -10.79 11.26 18.44
C ALA A 797 -10.13 10.22 19.36
N VAL A 798 -10.87 9.20 19.80
CA VAL A 798 -10.31 8.05 20.53
C VAL A 798 -9.39 7.23 19.62
N MET A 799 -9.80 6.99 18.38
CA MET A 799 -9.00 6.27 17.38
C MET A 799 -7.78 7.07 16.91
N ASP A 800 -7.85 8.41 16.86
CA ASP A 800 -6.71 9.30 16.59
C ASP A 800 -5.75 9.37 17.79
N ARG A 801 -6.27 9.37 19.03
CA ARG A 801 -5.47 9.26 20.26
C ARG A 801 -4.70 7.95 20.33
N LEU A 802 -5.34 6.84 19.98
CA LEU A 802 -4.70 5.53 19.79
C LEU A 802 -3.96 5.44 18.43
N GLY A 803 -4.08 6.50 17.61
CA GLY A 803 -3.59 6.76 16.25
C GLY A 803 -3.64 5.59 15.30
N PHE A 804 -4.84 5.03 15.21
CA PHE A 804 -5.31 4.16 14.15
C PHE A 804 -5.77 4.96 12.90
N ILE A 805 -5.86 6.30 12.98
CA ILE A 805 -6.25 7.16 11.86
C ILE A 805 -5.03 8.00 11.44
N GLY A 806 -4.50 7.74 10.25
CA GLY A 806 -3.37 8.45 9.65
C GLY A 806 -3.72 9.22 8.37
N GLU A 807 -4.99 9.30 7.99
CA GLU A 807 -5.41 9.94 6.75
C GLU A 807 -5.84 11.39 6.99
N THR A 808 -4.89 12.31 6.89
CA THR A 808 -5.20 13.67 6.41
C THR A 808 -4.52 13.85 5.06
N GLN A 809 -5.30 13.77 3.99
CA GLN A 809 -4.86 14.24 2.66
C GLN A 809 -4.60 15.74 2.75
N MET A 810 -3.35 16.16 2.58
CA MET A 810 -3.00 17.56 2.35
C MET A 810 -2.84 17.79 0.84
N THR A 811 -3.61 18.73 0.30
CA THR A 811 -3.47 19.22 -1.08
C THR A 811 -2.42 20.33 -1.10
N PHE A 812 -1.33 20.13 -1.84
CA PHE A 812 -0.27 21.14 -2.06
C PHE A 812 -0.70 22.15 -3.15
N PRO A 813 -0.46 23.46 -2.96
CA PRO A 813 -0.57 24.45 -4.03
C PRO A 813 0.57 24.29 -5.05
N GLU A 814 0.20 24.26 -6.33
CA GLU A 814 0.98 23.80 -7.50
C GLU A 814 2.16 24.72 -7.95
N GLU A 815 2.53 25.75 -7.19
CA GLU A 815 3.38 26.84 -7.72
C GLU A 815 4.85 26.88 -7.25
N LEU A 816 5.41 25.78 -6.73
CA LEU A 816 6.72 25.84 -6.03
C LEU A 816 7.95 25.26 -6.78
N LEU A 817 7.85 24.87 -8.05
CA LEU A 817 9.00 24.37 -8.86
C LEU A 817 9.17 25.01 -10.25
N ARG A 818 9.15 26.34 -10.35
CA ARG A 818 9.71 26.99 -11.56
C ARG A 818 11.20 27.23 -11.34
N PHE A 819 12.05 26.42 -11.98
CA PHE A 819 13.47 26.73 -12.09
C PHE A 819 13.64 27.92 -13.03
N GLU A 820 13.59 29.13 -12.49
CA GLU A 820 13.96 30.32 -13.23
C GLU A 820 15.47 30.36 -13.42
N GLY A 821 15.92 30.28 -14.67
CA GLY A 821 17.27 30.70 -15.08
C GLY A 821 18.23 29.57 -15.47
N ALA A 822 18.15 29.10 -16.71
CA ALA A 822 19.28 28.46 -17.40
C ALA A 822 19.22 28.53 -18.94
N GLU A 823 18.47 29.47 -19.53
CA GLU A 823 18.58 29.76 -20.96
C GLU A 823 19.28 31.12 -21.11
N ALA A 824 20.60 31.09 -21.32
CA ALA A 824 21.31 32.26 -21.81
C ALA A 824 20.94 32.44 -23.28
N GLU A 825 20.05 33.40 -23.56
CA GLU A 825 19.81 33.87 -24.92
C GLU A 825 21.14 34.38 -25.51
N VAL A 826 21.60 33.70 -26.56
CA VAL A 826 22.67 34.21 -27.42
C VAL A 826 22.10 35.39 -28.21
N PRO A 827 22.61 36.62 -28.06
CA PRO A 827 22.08 37.75 -28.81
C PRO A 827 22.47 37.63 -30.28
N ALA A 828 21.47 37.42 -31.15
CA ALA A 828 21.64 37.52 -32.58
C ALA A 828 21.91 38.98 -32.97
N ALA A 829 23.15 39.27 -33.35
CA ALA A 829 23.50 40.49 -34.05
C ALA A 829 23.00 40.43 -35.50
N SER A 830 22.08 41.30 -35.90
CA SER A 830 22.26 42.12 -37.12
C SER A 830 21.18 43.20 -37.28
N ASN A 831 21.67 44.45 -37.37
CA ASN A 831 21.19 45.60 -38.14
C ASN A 831 19.72 45.64 -38.65
N ARG A 832 18.99 46.67 -38.23
CA ARG A 832 18.55 47.80 -39.10
C ARG A 832 17.89 48.95 -38.31
N LEU A 833 18.63 50.05 -38.26
CA LEU A 833 18.26 51.46 -38.43
C LEU A 833 16.76 51.87 -38.51
N CYS A 834 16.46 52.91 -37.70
CA CYS A 834 15.74 54.15 -38.02
C CYS A 834 14.33 54.43 -37.41
N HIS A 835 14.33 55.55 -36.68
CA HIS A 835 13.32 56.62 -36.54
C HIS A 835 12.25 56.61 -35.43
N LEU A 836 12.59 57.38 -34.38
CA LEU A 836 11.96 58.62 -33.88
C LEU A 836 10.50 58.66 -33.36
N SER A 837 10.39 59.41 -32.25
CA SER A 837 9.22 60.08 -31.61
C SER A 837 8.31 59.16 -30.78
N GLY A 838 7.88 59.46 -29.55
CA GLY A 838 7.88 60.62 -28.65
C GLY A 838 6.88 60.31 -27.52
N PRO A 839 6.89 60.99 -26.36
CA PRO A 839 6.46 60.40 -25.09
C PRO A 839 5.00 60.65 -24.72
N ARG A 840 4.40 59.71 -23.99
CA ARG A 840 3.56 59.94 -22.80
C ARG A 840 3.59 58.72 -21.88
#